data_AF-Q67M63-F1
#
_entry.id   AF-Q67M63-F1
#
_cell.length_a   1.000
_cell.length_b   1.000
_cell.length_c   1.000
_cell.angle_alpha   90.00
_cell.angle_beta   90.00
_cell.angle_gamma   90.00
#
_symmetry.space_group_name_H-M   'P 1'
#
loop_
_entity.id
_entity.type
_entity.pdbx_description
1 polymer ?
#
loop_
_entity_poly.entity_id
_entity_poly.type
_entity_poly.pdbx_seq_one_letter_code
_entity_poly.pdbx_strand_id
1 'polypeptide(L)'
;MIHDRGRDIVVVTDRPNYPGEENRPVGRPLCSRSHGKVWVVQGLDRPSDMVRWQYYEAETTKQDESGFGGFITPSAVMAPPHGSNPSFVIGTDGFEGGRALRLALDRDNDYRPYRVWTVDSTAGFAGNFTSDGTHAYWLDTRGRLWGANLHDGLEPAGWKGHMVDVPALIGARNAFTNTEPAVEVRQTPDGPKTHLYVTLRNYTDTGAGLRDGPTGSDGAVVALGPGGELKWYRKFGPADRLGERMASLNTAPLALISRGALIFGDVSGHIYSYALDTGQPMGGDGRPALIQPEGRAPTDRLFLLKDDEQPNTGPYNFSQVSGVGVDPAFAYGLLLVGVNYTDASGASGRLVAYRAGEAYDLRWLDEPGPLELEPGKTVALQPRLQLELTARPLAALCPGPLSVEWFLTDESGKLVRSLGTAPLPGDLAPQQPHPVPLTVALTETDPAEGQIIRVIDLPSVYALSAPHTANPKVAAARGLAAALGLPAEKSCAGAAAEVVEREGEPGPEGGLANNVLIVPYRNPQPPDEPERPGEEGGGGKMIIDDPWVAELAVPEVAEAGRPFEVGIYLGYQNNLGQDEIRVSLRLWARPAGGASPPPDVWQMVTIDKVPCCSLKPGTIPGLSAGTWEIVAEIDYPEDTRPENNRVIRRVEVLSSKPVEVGGPEGGAITD
;
A
#
# COMPACT_ATOMS: atom_id res chain seq x y z
N MET A 1 -28.92 -15.77 -12.91
CA MET A 1 -29.49 -15.22 -14.17
C MET A 1 -28.81 -15.92 -15.32
N ILE A 2 -29.57 -16.45 -16.28
CA ILE A 2 -29.06 -17.20 -17.42
C ILE A 2 -29.37 -16.37 -18.67
N HIS A 3 -28.35 -16.07 -19.45
CA HIS A 3 -28.53 -15.42 -20.75
C HIS A 3 -28.56 -16.47 -21.85
N ASP A 4 -29.67 -16.57 -22.57
CA ASP A 4 -29.84 -17.56 -23.64
C ASP A 4 -30.62 -16.97 -24.81
N ARG A 5 -30.10 -17.12 -26.03
CA ARG A 5 -30.72 -16.63 -27.28
C ARG A 5 -31.17 -15.15 -27.20
N GLY A 6 -30.37 -14.29 -26.55
CA GLY A 6 -30.67 -12.87 -26.41
C GLY A 6 -31.79 -12.57 -25.41
N ARG A 7 -32.09 -13.49 -24.49
CA ARG A 7 -33.07 -13.33 -23.43
C ARG A 7 -32.44 -13.51 -22.06
N ASP A 8 -32.96 -12.75 -21.11
CA ASP A 8 -32.61 -12.91 -19.71
C ASP A 8 -33.63 -13.80 -19.00
N ILE A 9 -33.13 -14.92 -18.48
CA ILE A 9 -33.90 -15.91 -17.76
C ILE A 9 -33.50 -15.85 -16.28
N VAL A 10 -34.47 -15.52 -15.43
CA VAL A 10 -34.27 -15.45 -13.99
C VAL A 10 -34.81 -16.72 -13.35
N VAL A 11 -33.90 -17.48 -12.73
CA VAL A 11 -34.27 -18.66 -11.95
C VAL A 11 -34.46 -18.23 -10.50
N VAL A 12 -35.62 -18.52 -9.93
CA VAL A 12 -35.97 -18.18 -8.55
C VAL A 12 -36.42 -19.45 -7.84
N THR A 13 -35.86 -19.73 -6.68
CA THR A 13 -36.23 -20.89 -5.88
C THR A 13 -37.11 -20.45 -4.73
N ASP A 14 -38.24 -21.11 -4.53
CA ASP A 14 -39.07 -20.86 -3.35
C ASP A 14 -38.33 -21.38 -2.11
N ARG A 15 -37.94 -20.47 -1.21
CA ARG A 15 -37.58 -20.83 0.16
C ARG A 15 -38.92 -20.99 0.88
N PRO A 16 -39.28 -22.19 1.35
CA PRO A 16 -40.59 -22.44 1.90
C PRO A 16 -40.73 -21.72 3.25
N ASN A 17 -41.08 -20.43 3.20
CA ASN A 17 -41.52 -19.70 4.37
C ASN A 17 -43.03 -19.50 4.29
N TYR A 18 -43.72 -19.78 5.39
CA TYR A 18 -45.18 -19.69 5.50
C TYR A 18 -45.60 -18.34 6.13
N PRO A 19 -46.70 -17.70 5.70
CA PRO A 19 -47.22 -16.51 6.38
C PRO A 19 -47.49 -16.78 7.88
N GLY A 20 -46.84 -16.02 8.77
CA GLY A 20 -46.95 -16.18 10.23
C GLY A 20 -45.84 -17.01 10.89
N GLU A 21 -44.80 -17.39 10.14
CA GLU A 21 -43.62 -18.10 10.66
C GLU A 21 -42.72 -17.22 11.54
N GLU A 22 -42.69 -15.91 11.28
CA GLU A 22 -42.03 -14.88 12.12
C GLU A 22 -42.63 -14.74 13.53
N ASN A 23 -43.88 -15.17 13.71
CA ASN A 23 -44.61 -15.09 14.98
C ASN A 23 -44.52 -16.38 15.80
N ARG A 24 -43.72 -17.37 15.34
CA ARG A 24 -43.57 -18.65 16.05
C ARG A 24 -42.47 -18.57 17.12
N PRO A 25 -42.65 -19.27 18.26
CA PRO A 25 -41.62 -19.34 19.29
C PRO A 25 -40.32 -19.90 18.73
N VAL A 26 -39.19 -19.31 19.12
CA VAL A 26 -37.83 -19.77 18.77
C VAL A 26 -37.70 -21.25 19.12
N GLY A 27 -37.44 -22.11 18.12
CA GLY A 27 -37.11 -23.53 18.32
C GLY A 27 -38.09 -24.57 17.76
N ARG A 28 -39.12 -24.21 16.97
CA ARG A 28 -39.92 -25.20 16.21
C ARG A 28 -39.38 -25.41 14.78
N PRO A 29 -39.41 -26.64 14.24
CA PRO A 29 -39.10 -26.88 12.84
C PRO A 29 -40.08 -26.15 11.91
N LEU A 30 -39.55 -25.61 10.81
CA LEU A 30 -40.30 -24.97 9.72
C LEU A 30 -41.41 -25.93 9.24
N CYS A 31 -42.60 -25.42 8.94
CA CYS A 31 -43.68 -26.26 8.43
C CYS A 31 -43.28 -26.87 7.08
N SER A 32 -43.27 -28.21 6.96
CA SER A 32 -42.97 -28.86 5.69
C SER A 32 -44.05 -28.53 4.65
N ARG A 33 -43.67 -27.89 3.55
CA ARG A 33 -44.40 -28.11 2.29
C ARG A 33 -44.01 -29.50 1.78
N SER A 34 -44.97 -30.24 1.22
CA SER A 34 -44.71 -31.53 0.57
C SER A 34 -43.90 -31.39 -0.71
N HIS A 35 -43.87 -30.19 -1.31
CA HIS A 35 -43.19 -29.91 -2.58
C HIS A 35 -42.39 -28.59 -2.53
N GLY A 36 -41.24 -28.58 -3.21
CA GLY A 36 -40.44 -27.39 -3.51
C GLY A 36 -40.71 -26.88 -4.94
N LYS A 37 -40.33 -25.64 -5.24
CA LYS A 37 -40.44 -25.07 -6.60
C LYS A 37 -39.19 -24.31 -7.01
N VAL A 38 -38.73 -24.58 -8.23
CA VAL A 38 -37.76 -23.76 -8.96
C VAL A 38 -38.49 -23.10 -10.12
N TRP A 39 -38.69 -21.79 -10.03
CA TRP A 39 -39.34 -20.97 -11.04
C TRP A 39 -38.32 -20.48 -12.07
N VAL A 40 -38.74 -20.46 -13.33
CA VAL A 40 -37.99 -19.95 -14.47
C VAL A 40 -38.80 -18.80 -15.03
N VAL A 41 -38.36 -17.58 -14.77
CA VAL A 41 -39.05 -16.34 -15.11
C VAL A 41 -38.37 -15.68 -16.31
N GLN A 42 -39.15 -15.25 -17.29
CA GLN A 42 -38.68 -14.68 -18.56
C GLN A 42 -39.39 -13.36 -18.86
N GLY A 43 -38.74 -12.51 -19.66
CA GLY A 43 -39.31 -11.26 -20.18
C GLY A 43 -39.22 -10.08 -19.21
N LEU A 44 -38.41 -10.18 -18.15
CA LEU A 44 -38.15 -9.08 -17.21
C LEU A 44 -37.33 -7.94 -17.85
N ASP A 45 -36.61 -8.25 -18.92
CA ASP A 45 -35.81 -7.35 -19.74
C ASP A 45 -36.65 -6.52 -20.74
N ARG A 46 -37.95 -6.81 -20.86
CA ARG A 46 -38.86 -6.17 -21.84
C ARG A 46 -40.05 -5.54 -21.12
N PRO A 47 -40.01 -4.23 -20.84
CA PRO A 47 -41.05 -3.54 -20.06
C PRO A 47 -42.47 -3.65 -20.63
N SER A 48 -42.60 -3.93 -21.93
CA SER A 48 -43.87 -4.00 -22.65
C SER A 48 -44.43 -5.42 -22.82
N ASP A 49 -43.66 -6.46 -22.47
CA ASP A 49 -44.06 -7.86 -22.66
C ASP A 49 -44.65 -8.44 -21.35
N MET A 50 -45.57 -9.40 -21.46
CA MET A 50 -46.01 -10.14 -20.27
C MET A 50 -44.88 -11.04 -19.77
N VAL A 51 -44.60 -10.95 -18.46
CA VAL A 51 -43.72 -11.88 -17.76
C VAL A 51 -44.26 -13.30 -17.93
N ARG A 52 -43.40 -14.21 -18.40
CA ARG A 52 -43.72 -15.64 -18.52
C ARG A 52 -42.99 -16.40 -17.43
N TRP A 53 -43.60 -17.48 -16.95
CA TRP A 53 -42.98 -18.33 -15.96
C TRP A 53 -43.25 -19.80 -16.23
N GLN A 54 -42.24 -20.62 -16.02
CA GLN A 54 -42.33 -22.08 -15.89
C GLN A 54 -41.83 -22.47 -14.49
N TYR A 55 -42.09 -23.69 -14.06
CA TYR A 55 -41.52 -24.18 -12.81
C TYR A 55 -41.21 -25.68 -12.86
N TYR A 56 -40.19 -26.06 -12.09
CA TYR A 56 -39.93 -27.44 -11.69
C TYR A 56 -40.49 -27.59 -10.28
N GLU A 57 -41.46 -28.48 -10.13
CA GLU A 57 -42.09 -28.81 -8.85
C GLU A 57 -41.86 -30.29 -8.57
N ALA A 58 -41.36 -30.59 -7.39
CA ALA A 58 -41.05 -31.95 -6.95
C ALA A 58 -41.14 -32.07 -5.43
N GLU A 59 -41.24 -33.30 -4.92
CA GLU A 59 -41.36 -33.56 -3.49
C GLU A 59 -40.13 -33.08 -2.70
N THR A 60 -40.30 -32.79 -1.40
CA THR A 60 -39.19 -32.39 -0.51
C THR A 60 -38.43 -33.57 0.11
N THR A 61 -38.68 -34.81 -0.33
CA THR A 61 -37.98 -36.03 0.12
C THR A 61 -37.02 -36.57 -0.95
N LYS A 62 -35.99 -37.32 -0.51
CA LYS A 62 -35.06 -38.04 -1.37
C LYS A 62 -35.62 -39.37 -1.88
N GLN A 63 -36.69 -39.86 -1.27
CA GLN A 63 -37.37 -41.10 -1.66
C GLN A 63 -37.97 -40.98 -3.06
N ASP A 64 -38.40 -39.77 -3.44
CA ASP A 64 -38.66 -39.43 -4.83
C ASP A 64 -37.34 -39.11 -5.53
N GLU A 65 -37.02 -39.85 -6.60
CA GLU A 65 -35.83 -39.61 -7.41
C GLU A 65 -35.85 -38.20 -8.05
N SER A 66 -37.04 -37.65 -8.32
CA SER A 66 -37.23 -36.31 -8.85
C SER A 66 -37.26 -35.25 -7.75
N GLY A 67 -37.41 -35.68 -6.50
CA GLY A 67 -37.53 -34.84 -5.32
C GLY A 67 -36.28 -34.02 -4.99
N PHE A 68 -36.49 -32.96 -4.23
CA PHE A 68 -35.43 -32.10 -3.71
C PHE A 68 -34.72 -32.72 -2.51
N GLY A 69 -35.36 -33.58 -1.70
CA GLY A 69 -34.71 -34.11 -0.50
C GLY A 69 -34.45 -33.11 0.62
N GLY A 70 -34.99 -31.88 0.51
CA GLY A 70 -34.84 -30.84 1.50
C GLY A 70 -35.28 -29.45 1.01
N PHE A 71 -34.87 -28.43 1.76
CA PHE A 71 -34.95 -27.03 1.42
C PHE A 71 -33.95 -26.67 0.31
N ILE A 72 -34.37 -25.92 -0.70
CA ILE A 72 -33.46 -25.48 -1.77
C ILE A 72 -32.50 -24.43 -1.19
N THR A 73 -31.19 -24.64 -1.36
CA THR A 73 -30.16 -23.69 -0.90
C THR A 73 -30.10 -22.51 -1.86
N PRO A 74 -29.74 -21.29 -1.40
CA PRO A 74 -29.68 -20.10 -2.24
C PRO A 74 -28.46 -20.08 -3.18
N SER A 75 -27.90 -21.24 -3.53
CA SER A 75 -26.67 -21.36 -4.32
C SER A 75 -26.88 -22.26 -5.54
N ALA A 76 -26.31 -21.83 -6.67
CA ALA A 76 -26.33 -22.56 -7.91
C ALA A 76 -25.06 -22.31 -8.72
N VAL A 77 -24.65 -23.28 -9.53
CA VAL A 77 -23.59 -23.14 -10.52
C VAL A 77 -24.10 -23.43 -11.92
N MET A 78 -23.59 -22.70 -12.90
CA MET A 78 -23.87 -22.98 -14.30
C MET A 78 -23.27 -24.34 -14.70
N ALA A 79 -24.01 -25.09 -15.50
CA ALA A 79 -23.53 -26.33 -16.10
C ALA A 79 -23.46 -26.16 -17.63
N PRO A 80 -22.62 -26.93 -18.33
CA PRO A 80 -22.65 -26.99 -19.79
C PRO A 80 -24.07 -27.26 -20.28
N PRO A 81 -24.46 -26.83 -21.49
CA PRO A 81 -25.77 -27.15 -22.03
C PRO A 81 -26.03 -28.67 -22.05
N HIS A 82 -27.27 -29.07 -21.74
CA HIS A 82 -27.72 -30.45 -21.94
C HIS A 82 -28.29 -30.56 -23.36
N GLY A 83 -27.47 -31.05 -24.30
CA GLY A 83 -27.73 -30.88 -25.73
C GLY A 83 -27.68 -29.40 -26.09
N SER A 84 -28.77 -28.85 -26.61
CA SER A 84 -28.89 -27.41 -26.84
C SER A 84 -29.46 -26.64 -25.64
N ASN A 85 -29.93 -27.31 -24.59
CA ASN A 85 -30.71 -26.67 -23.53
C ASN A 85 -29.80 -26.08 -22.43
N PRO A 86 -29.94 -24.80 -22.02
CA PRO A 86 -29.14 -24.27 -20.92
C PRO A 86 -29.45 -25.03 -19.63
N SER A 87 -28.46 -25.19 -18.76
CA SER A 87 -28.60 -25.99 -17.54
C SER A 87 -27.77 -25.45 -16.39
N PHE A 88 -28.13 -25.84 -15.17
CA PHE A 88 -27.50 -25.40 -13.93
C PHE A 88 -27.68 -26.46 -12.85
N VAL A 89 -26.83 -26.41 -11.82
CA VAL A 89 -26.92 -27.28 -10.64
C VAL A 89 -27.35 -26.43 -9.45
N ILE A 90 -28.29 -26.97 -8.67
CA ILE A 90 -28.71 -26.42 -7.38
C ILE A 90 -28.46 -27.44 -6.28
N GLY A 91 -28.48 -26.96 -5.04
CA GLY A 91 -28.37 -27.82 -3.86
C GLY A 91 -29.61 -27.73 -3.03
N THR A 92 -29.79 -28.76 -2.24
CA THR A 92 -30.87 -28.86 -1.29
C THR A 92 -30.30 -29.36 0.03
N ASP A 93 -30.76 -28.77 1.13
CA ASP A 93 -30.40 -29.13 2.49
C ASP A 93 -31.63 -29.65 3.23
N GLY A 94 -31.56 -30.84 3.82
CA GLY A 94 -32.74 -31.48 4.38
C GLY A 94 -32.44 -32.49 5.47
N PHE A 95 -33.52 -32.95 6.10
CA PHE A 95 -33.51 -33.93 7.19
C PHE A 95 -32.92 -35.29 6.78
N GLU A 96 -32.94 -35.61 5.47
CA GLU A 96 -32.41 -36.85 4.88
C GLU A 96 -30.99 -36.65 4.31
N GLY A 97 -30.31 -35.55 4.67
CA GLY A 97 -29.02 -35.12 4.11
C GLY A 97 -29.19 -34.20 2.90
N GLY A 98 -28.08 -33.71 2.34
CA GLY A 98 -28.10 -32.80 1.19
C GLY A 98 -28.21 -33.52 -0.16
N ARG A 99 -28.66 -32.83 -1.20
CA ARG A 99 -28.70 -33.33 -2.58
C ARG A 99 -28.26 -32.24 -3.54
N ALA A 100 -27.44 -32.59 -4.52
CA ALA A 100 -27.17 -31.77 -5.69
C ALA A 100 -28.07 -32.22 -6.84
N LEU A 101 -28.70 -31.29 -7.55
CA LEU A 101 -29.67 -31.54 -8.61
C LEU A 101 -29.31 -30.68 -9.82
N ARG A 102 -29.07 -31.31 -10.97
CA ARG A 102 -28.94 -30.58 -12.24
C ARG A 102 -30.29 -30.46 -12.93
N LEU A 103 -30.67 -29.23 -13.25
CA LEU A 103 -31.84 -28.90 -14.06
C LEU A 103 -31.41 -28.31 -15.41
N ALA A 104 -32.08 -28.72 -16.47
CA ALA A 104 -31.96 -28.11 -17.80
C ALA A 104 -33.28 -27.45 -18.20
N LEU A 105 -33.20 -26.42 -19.04
CA LEU A 105 -34.36 -25.64 -19.48
C LEU A 105 -34.67 -25.97 -20.94
N ASP A 106 -35.81 -26.58 -21.19
CA ASP A 106 -36.19 -27.00 -22.54
C ASP A 106 -36.52 -25.80 -23.44
N ARG A 107 -35.59 -25.45 -24.34
CA ARG A 107 -35.73 -24.32 -25.27
C ARG A 107 -36.96 -24.43 -26.17
N ASP A 108 -37.38 -25.65 -26.48
CA ASP A 108 -38.50 -25.91 -27.39
C ASP A 108 -39.86 -25.94 -26.66
N ASN A 109 -39.82 -25.90 -25.32
CA ASN A 109 -40.98 -25.90 -24.45
C ASN A 109 -40.95 -24.72 -23.47
N ASP A 110 -40.77 -23.51 -24.01
CA ASP A 110 -40.79 -22.25 -23.25
C ASP A 110 -39.87 -22.25 -22.02
N TYR A 111 -38.70 -22.89 -22.14
CA TYR A 111 -37.72 -23.06 -21.06
C TYR A 111 -38.26 -23.82 -19.85
N ARG A 112 -39.21 -24.74 -20.05
CA ARG A 112 -39.72 -25.61 -18.98
C ARG A 112 -38.55 -26.40 -18.36
N PRO A 113 -38.32 -26.28 -17.05
CA PRO A 113 -37.22 -26.97 -16.40
C PRO A 113 -37.50 -28.46 -16.26
N TYR A 114 -36.47 -29.29 -16.46
CA TYR A 114 -36.51 -30.75 -16.25
C TYR A 114 -35.21 -31.24 -15.61
N ARG A 115 -35.30 -32.34 -14.86
CA ARG A 115 -34.16 -32.98 -14.19
C ARG A 115 -33.24 -33.67 -15.18
N VAL A 116 -31.93 -33.45 -15.01
CA VAL A 116 -30.87 -34.19 -15.72
C VAL A 116 -30.31 -35.30 -14.83
N TRP A 117 -29.77 -34.96 -13.66
CA TRP A 117 -29.21 -35.93 -12.70
C TRP A 117 -29.30 -35.42 -11.26
N THR A 118 -29.12 -36.32 -10.29
CA THR A 118 -29.02 -36.04 -8.84
C THR A 118 -27.81 -36.74 -8.22
N VAL A 119 -27.21 -36.11 -7.21
CA VAL A 119 -26.18 -36.72 -6.36
C VAL A 119 -26.55 -36.48 -4.89
N ASP A 120 -26.65 -37.57 -4.12
CA ASP A 120 -27.07 -37.53 -2.72
C ASP A 120 -25.86 -37.50 -1.78
N SER A 121 -25.77 -36.45 -0.94
CA SER A 121 -24.83 -36.41 0.17
C SER A 121 -25.42 -37.05 1.42
N THR A 122 -24.55 -37.63 2.24
CA THR A 122 -24.95 -38.33 3.47
C THR A 122 -25.15 -37.40 4.67
N ALA A 123 -24.90 -36.10 4.53
CA ALA A 123 -25.20 -35.06 5.52
C ALA A 123 -25.71 -33.79 4.83
N GLY A 124 -26.34 -32.89 5.60
CA GLY A 124 -26.93 -31.64 5.10
C GLY A 124 -25.91 -30.75 4.39
N PHE A 125 -26.39 -29.88 3.50
CA PHE A 125 -25.55 -29.00 2.69
C PHE A 125 -24.91 -27.90 3.56
N ALA A 126 -23.61 -27.66 3.38
CA ALA A 126 -22.88 -26.61 4.07
C ALA A 126 -22.35 -25.57 3.07
N GLY A 127 -22.91 -24.37 3.13
CA GLY A 127 -22.44 -23.25 2.31
C GLY A 127 -23.01 -23.27 0.88
N ASN A 128 -22.19 -22.84 -0.08
CA ASN A 128 -22.55 -22.67 -1.49
C ASN A 128 -21.81 -23.68 -2.38
N PHE A 129 -22.24 -23.79 -3.64
CA PHE A 129 -21.49 -24.47 -4.69
C PHE A 129 -20.38 -23.59 -5.23
N THR A 130 -19.36 -24.26 -5.75
CA THR A 130 -18.40 -23.70 -6.68
C THR A 130 -18.20 -24.67 -7.85
N SER A 131 -17.50 -24.24 -8.90
CA SER A 131 -17.25 -25.07 -10.07
C SER A 131 -15.93 -24.69 -10.76
N ASP A 132 -15.27 -25.69 -11.35
CA ASP A 132 -14.13 -25.52 -12.27
C ASP A 132 -14.57 -25.47 -13.76
N GLY A 133 -15.88 -25.43 -14.02
CA GLY A 133 -16.48 -25.52 -15.36
C GLY A 133 -16.68 -26.95 -15.88
N THR A 134 -16.12 -27.96 -15.21
CA THR A 134 -16.28 -29.39 -15.53
C THR A 134 -17.03 -30.16 -14.44
N HIS A 135 -16.81 -29.80 -13.18
CA HIS A 135 -17.39 -30.38 -11.98
C HIS A 135 -18.01 -29.29 -11.10
N ALA A 136 -19.05 -29.66 -10.36
CA ALA A 136 -19.56 -28.89 -9.23
C ALA A 136 -18.96 -29.44 -7.94
N TYR A 137 -18.60 -28.54 -7.01
CA TYR A 137 -18.07 -28.88 -5.69
C TYR A 137 -18.86 -28.20 -4.58
N TRP A 138 -19.03 -28.89 -3.46
CA TRP A 138 -19.69 -28.35 -2.28
C TRP A 138 -19.25 -29.08 -1.01
N LEU A 139 -19.47 -28.47 0.15
CA LEU A 139 -19.22 -29.12 1.44
C LEU A 139 -20.54 -29.57 2.07
N ASP A 140 -20.48 -30.63 2.86
CA ASP A 140 -21.58 -30.98 3.77
C ASP A 140 -21.30 -30.49 5.19
N THR A 141 -22.33 -30.54 6.03
CA THR A 141 -22.31 -30.07 7.43
C THR A 141 -21.37 -30.86 8.34
N ARG A 142 -20.76 -31.95 7.86
CA ARG A 142 -19.69 -32.70 8.54
C ARG A 142 -18.29 -32.31 8.05
N GLY A 143 -18.19 -31.34 7.13
CA GLY A 143 -16.93 -30.90 6.55
C GLY A 143 -16.43 -31.78 5.40
N ARG A 144 -17.24 -32.72 4.91
CA ARG A 144 -16.82 -33.56 3.77
C ARG A 144 -17.05 -32.82 2.47
N LEU A 145 -16.04 -32.86 1.61
CA LEU A 145 -16.07 -32.21 0.31
C LEU A 145 -16.68 -33.18 -0.70
N TRP A 146 -17.66 -32.72 -1.45
CA TRP A 146 -18.35 -33.48 -2.48
C TRP A 146 -18.07 -32.90 -3.86
N GLY A 147 -18.09 -33.76 -4.87
CA GLY A 147 -17.82 -33.42 -6.26
C GLY A 147 -18.69 -34.24 -7.22
N ALA A 148 -19.17 -33.57 -8.26
CA ALA A 148 -19.94 -34.23 -9.33
C ALA A 148 -19.63 -33.58 -10.67
N ASN A 149 -19.40 -34.40 -11.70
CA ASN A 149 -19.22 -33.94 -13.06
C ASN A 149 -20.50 -33.26 -13.55
N LEU A 150 -20.38 -32.06 -14.11
CA LEU A 150 -21.52 -31.28 -14.52
C LEU A 150 -22.30 -31.99 -15.64
N HIS A 151 -21.64 -32.75 -16.51
CA HIS A 151 -22.25 -33.40 -17.65
C HIS A 151 -23.14 -34.60 -17.28
N ASP A 152 -22.65 -35.52 -16.47
CA ASP A 152 -23.31 -36.82 -16.21
C ASP A 152 -23.54 -37.11 -14.72
N GLY A 153 -23.07 -36.23 -13.84
CA GLY A 153 -23.20 -36.39 -12.39
C GLY A 153 -22.23 -37.39 -11.80
N LEU A 154 -21.30 -37.97 -12.57
CA LEU A 154 -20.30 -38.93 -12.09
C LEU A 154 -19.27 -38.28 -11.17
N GLU A 155 -18.58 -39.09 -10.38
CA GLU A 155 -17.57 -38.58 -9.46
C GLU A 155 -16.33 -38.06 -10.21
N PRO A 156 -15.64 -37.04 -9.67
CA PRO A 156 -14.36 -36.61 -10.20
C PRO A 156 -13.34 -37.76 -10.20
N ALA A 157 -12.45 -37.78 -11.19
CA ALA A 157 -11.44 -38.83 -11.31
C ALA A 157 -10.57 -38.91 -10.03
N GLY A 158 -10.40 -40.13 -9.50
CA GLY A 158 -9.63 -40.38 -8.29
C GLY A 158 -10.41 -40.27 -6.98
N TRP A 159 -11.64 -39.74 -7.01
CA TRP A 159 -12.49 -39.66 -5.84
C TRP A 159 -13.20 -40.99 -5.60
N LYS A 160 -13.63 -41.23 -4.35
CA LYS A 160 -14.33 -42.45 -3.96
C LYS A 160 -15.72 -42.11 -3.44
N GLY A 161 -16.75 -42.47 -4.21
CA GLY A 161 -18.15 -42.21 -3.89
C GLY A 161 -18.48 -40.71 -3.85
N HIS A 162 -18.00 -39.92 -4.83
CA HIS A 162 -18.21 -38.47 -4.94
C HIS A 162 -17.64 -37.61 -3.80
N MET A 163 -16.84 -38.18 -2.90
CA MET A 163 -16.53 -37.53 -1.63
C MET A 163 -15.07 -37.66 -1.19
N VAL A 164 -14.57 -36.58 -0.59
CA VAL A 164 -13.30 -36.51 0.16
C VAL A 164 -13.61 -36.16 1.62
N ASP A 165 -13.17 -37.02 2.54
CA ASP A 165 -13.36 -36.83 3.97
C ASP A 165 -12.29 -35.88 4.53
N VAL A 166 -12.48 -34.58 4.32
CA VAL A 166 -11.53 -33.52 4.71
C VAL A 166 -11.15 -33.57 6.20
N PRO A 167 -12.09 -33.75 7.16
CA PRO A 167 -11.74 -33.91 8.57
C PRO A 167 -10.78 -35.09 8.81
N ALA A 168 -11.08 -36.25 8.21
CA ALA A 168 -10.24 -37.44 8.36
C ALA A 168 -8.83 -37.21 7.78
N LEU A 169 -8.70 -36.49 6.66
CA LEU A 169 -7.40 -36.18 6.04
C LEU A 169 -6.47 -35.38 6.96
N ILE A 170 -7.03 -34.49 7.79
CA ILE A 170 -6.25 -33.68 8.75
C ILE A 170 -6.21 -34.31 10.15
N GLY A 171 -6.68 -35.55 10.32
CA GLY A 171 -6.74 -36.24 11.60
C GLY A 171 -7.74 -35.64 12.60
N ALA A 172 -8.72 -34.87 12.14
CA ALA A 172 -9.83 -34.40 12.95
C ALA A 172 -10.94 -35.47 13.00
N ARG A 173 -11.63 -35.59 14.13
CA ARG A 173 -12.76 -36.54 14.28
C ARG A 173 -14.04 -36.00 13.67
N ASN A 174 -14.32 -34.72 13.88
CA ASN A 174 -15.43 -34.02 13.26
C ASN A 174 -14.98 -32.60 12.88
N ALA A 175 -15.57 -32.05 11.83
CA ALA A 175 -15.51 -30.62 11.54
C ALA A 175 -16.88 -30.07 11.19
N PHE A 176 -17.01 -28.76 11.30
CA PHE A 176 -18.14 -28.00 10.79
C PHE A 176 -17.63 -26.93 9.84
N THR A 177 -18.32 -26.76 8.72
CA THR A 177 -18.09 -25.68 7.76
C THR A 177 -19.43 -25.17 7.24
N ASN A 178 -19.41 -23.99 6.65
CA ASN A 178 -20.57 -23.31 6.06
C ASN A 178 -20.14 -22.40 4.90
N THR A 179 -18.97 -22.63 4.33
CA THR A 179 -18.33 -21.81 3.29
C THR A 179 -18.10 -22.65 2.04
N GLU A 180 -18.17 -22.06 0.84
CA GLU A 180 -17.73 -22.77 -0.38
C GLU A 180 -16.21 -22.98 -0.41
N PRO A 181 -15.70 -24.01 -1.10
CA PRO A 181 -14.27 -24.11 -1.38
C PRO A 181 -13.83 -23.12 -2.48
N ALA A 182 -12.57 -22.71 -2.45
CA ALA A 182 -11.94 -22.02 -3.58
C ALA A 182 -11.46 -23.03 -4.62
N VAL A 183 -11.55 -22.66 -5.90
CA VAL A 183 -11.14 -23.49 -7.04
C VAL A 183 -9.97 -22.84 -7.76
N GLU A 184 -8.93 -23.62 -8.03
CA GLU A 184 -7.84 -23.26 -8.93
C GLU A 184 -7.79 -24.27 -10.09
N VAL A 185 -7.92 -23.78 -11.33
CA VAL A 185 -7.68 -24.60 -12.53
C VAL A 185 -6.29 -24.30 -13.08
N ARG A 186 -5.37 -25.23 -12.90
CA ARG A 186 -3.97 -25.10 -13.34
C ARG A 186 -3.77 -25.80 -14.67
N GLN A 187 -3.24 -25.09 -15.67
CA GLN A 187 -2.86 -25.70 -16.93
C GLN A 187 -1.58 -26.52 -16.75
N THR A 188 -1.59 -27.79 -17.18
CA THR A 188 -0.41 -28.67 -17.18
C THR A 188 -0.21 -29.28 -18.58
N PRO A 189 0.97 -29.85 -18.89
CA PRO A 189 1.20 -30.52 -20.18
C PRO A 189 0.19 -31.62 -20.51
N ASP A 190 -0.37 -32.26 -19.47
CA ASP A 190 -1.36 -33.34 -19.59
C ASP A 190 -2.82 -32.83 -19.63
N GLY A 191 -3.02 -31.50 -19.60
CA GLY A 191 -4.33 -30.84 -19.55
C GLY A 191 -4.58 -30.05 -18.25
N PRO A 192 -5.77 -29.43 -18.11
CA PRO A 192 -6.15 -28.69 -16.91
C PRO A 192 -6.29 -29.61 -15.70
N LYS A 193 -5.77 -29.19 -14.55
CA LYS A 193 -5.85 -29.89 -13.26
C LYS A 193 -6.48 -28.97 -12.21
N THR A 194 -7.48 -29.48 -11.50
CA THR A 194 -8.23 -28.71 -10.50
C THR A 194 -7.64 -28.90 -9.11
N HIS A 195 -7.32 -27.81 -8.41
CA HIS A 195 -6.94 -27.80 -7.00
C HIS A 195 -8.03 -27.09 -6.19
N LEU A 196 -8.27 -27.58 -4.97
CA LEU A 196 -9.37 -27.09 -4.12
C LEU A 196 -8.84 -26.64 -2.77
N TYR A 197 -9.37 -25.53 -2.25
CA TYR A 197 -8.98 -24.96 -0.96
C TYR A 197 -10.21 -24.81 -0.08
N VAL A 198 -10.16 -25.38 1.11
CA VAL A 198 -11.30 -25.50 2.03
C VAL A 198 -10.97 -24.80 3.35
N THR A 199 -11.88 -23.95 3.82
CA THR A 199 -11.88 -23.50 5.21
C THR A 199 -12.87 -24.33 6.02
N LEU A 200 -12.40 -24.85 7.15
CA LEU A 200 -13.20 -25.52 8.16
C LEU A 200 -13.42 -24.53 9.29
N ARG A 201 -14.67 -24.15 9.51
CA ARG A 201 -15.05 -23.19 10.54
C ARG A 201 -14.58 -23.64 11.91
N ASN A 202 -14.94 -24.87 12.27
CA ASN A 202 -14.59 -25.50 13.53
C ASN A 202 -14.08 -26.90 13.24
N TYR A 203 -12.99 -27.32 13.89
CA TYR A 203 -12.61 -28.73 13.92
C TYR A 203 -12.48 -29.21 15.37
N THR A 204 -12.60 -30.52 15.55
CA THR A 204 -12.36 -31.18 16.84
C THR A 204 -11.61 -32.49 16.63
N ASP A 205 -10.49 -32.64 17.33
CA ASP A 205 -9.73 -33.90 17.33
C ASP A 205 -10.38 -34.95 18.25
N THR A 206 -11.26 -34.53 19.16
CA THR A 206 -11.94 -35.40 20.14
C THR A 206 -13.37 -35.76 19.73
N GLY A 207 -14.00 -34.97 18.86
CA GLY A 207 -15.38 -35.17 18.41
C GLY A 207 -16.41 -34.35 19.21
N ALA A 208 -16.02 -33.78 20.36
CA ALA A 208 -16.88 -32.97 21.22
C ALA A 208 -16.81 -31.47 20.89
N GLY A 209 -17.89 -30.74 21.19
CA GLY A 209 -17.89 -29.29 21.32
C GLY A 209 -17.84 -28.44 20.04
N LEU A 210 -18.14 -29.01 18.87
CA LEU A 210 -18.15 -28.25 17.59
C LEU A 210 -19.09 -27.03 17.57
N ARG A 211 -20.06 -26.96 18.48
CA ARG A 211 -21.07 -25.90 18.58
C ARG A 211 -21.17 -25.31 20.00
N ASP A 212 -20.19 -25.58 20.86
CA ASP A 212 -20.21 -25.05 22.23
C ASP A 212 -19.73 -23.61 22.21
N GLY A 213 -20.65 -22.66 22.46
CA GLY A 213 -20.37 -21.22 22.46
C GLY A 213 -20.60 -20.52 21.13
N PRO A 214 -20.56 -19.16 21.13
CA PRO A 214 -20.93 -18.35 19.97
C PRO A 214 -20.02 -18.50 18.73
N THR A 215 -18.76 -18.91 18.92
CA THR A 215 -17.78 -19.13 17.85
C THR A 215 -17.36 -20.59 17.67
N GLY A 216 -17.72 -21.49 18.61
CA GLY A 216 -17.30 -22.90 18.58
C GLY A 216 -15.82 -23.09 18.90
N SER A 217 -15.10 -23.91 18.11
CA SER A 217 -13.67 -24.23 18.27
C SER A 217 -12.79 -23.50 17.25
N ASP A 218 -11.47 -23.65 17.35
CA ASP A 218 -10.54 -23.14 16.32
C ASP A 218 -10.82 -23.81 14.95
N GLY A 219 -10.51 -23.08 13.87
CA GLY A 219 -10.70 -23.55 12.50
C GLY A 219 -9.47 -24.22 11.88
N ALA A 220 -9.59 -24.63 10.62
CA ALA A 220 -8.47 -25.16 9.85
C ALA A 220 -8.62 -24.83 8.36
N VAL A 221 -7.51 -24.65 7.65
CA VAL A 221 -7.47 -24.51 6.20
C VAL A 221 -6.81 -25.73 5.57
N VAL A 222 -7.37 -26.23 4.47
CA VAL A 222 -6.93 -27.46 3.81
C VAL A 222 -6.84 -27.25 2.30
N ALA A 223 -5.73 -27.67 1.70
CA ALA A 223 -5.55 -27.68 0.25
C ALA A 223 -5.53 -29.11 -0.28
N LEU A 224 -6.28 -29.33 -1.37
CA LEU A 224 -6.46 -30.62 -2.01
C LEU A 224 -6.02 -30.55 -3.48
N GLY A 225 -5.42 -31.64 -3.94
CA GLY A 225 -5.06 -31.82 -5.34
C GLY A 225 -6.21 -32.41 -6.18
N PRO A 226 -5.96 -32.65 -7.48
CA PRO A 226 -7.00 -33.04 -8.44
C PRO A 226 -7.68 -34.37 -8.13
N GLY A 227 -6.97 -35.33 -7.54
CA GLY A 227 -7.51 -36.61 -7.12
C GLY A 227 -8.18 -36.58 -5.75
N GLY A 228 -8.28 -35.41 -5.10
CA GLY A 228 -8.76 -35.28 -3.73
C GLY A 228 -7.69 -35.58 -2.67
N GLU A 229 -6.42 -35.71 -3.08
CA GLU A 229 -5.29 -35.92 -2.18
C GLU A 229 -4.93 -34.64 -1.41
N LEU A 230 -4.45 -34.80 -0.17
CA LEU A 230 -4.00 -33.70 0.66
C LEU A 230 -2.70 -33.10 0.12
N LYS A 231 -2.69 -31.79 -0.22
CA LYS A 231 -1.47 -31.03 -0.53
C LYS A 231 -0.79 -30.54 0.75
N TRP A 232 -1.54 -29.77 1.53
CA TRP A 232 -1.11 -29.18 2.80
C TRP A 232 -2.35 -28.79 3.62
N TYR A 233 -2.16 -28.59 4.92
CA TYR A 233 -3.19 -28.04 5.80
C TYR A 233 -2.56 -27.25 6.94
N ARG A 234 -3.35 -26.38 7.56
CA ARG A 234 -3.00 -25.73 8.83
C ARG A 234 -4.19 -25.75 9.77
N LYS A 235 -3.96 -26.33 10.95
CA LYS A 235 -4.88 -26.29 12.09
C LYS A 235 -4.58 -25.05 12.91
N PHE A 236 -5.61 -24.29 13.25
CA PHE A 236 -5.45 -23.13 14.12
C PHE A 236 -5.55 -23.56 15.58
N GLY A 237 -4.93 -22.79 16.46
CA GLY A 237 -4.85 -23.10 17.89
C GLY A 237 -4.57 -21.87 18.75
N PRO A 238 -4.13 -22.05 20.01
CA PRO A 238 -3.96 -20.97 20.98
C PRO A 238 -3.11 -19.78 20.51
N ALA A 239 -2.12 -19.99 19.63
CA ALA A 239 -1.28 -18.93 19.09
C ALA A 239 -2.00 -18.03 18.06
N ASP A 240 -3.05 -18.56 17.42
CA ASP A 240 -3.81 -17.86 16.39
C ASP A 240 -4.98 -17.06 17.00
N ARG A 241 -5.33 -17.31 18.27
CA ARG A 241 -6.45 -16.70 18.99
C ARG A 241 -6.24 -15.22 19.33
N LEU A 242 -7.35 -14.48 19.49
CA LEU A 242 -7.37 -13.13 20.06
C LEU A 242 -7.77 -13.20 21.54
N GLY A 243 -6.78 -13.27 22.42
CA GLY A 243 -7.02 -13.54 23.84
C GLY A 243 -7.66 -14.92 24.03
N GLU A 244 -8.84 -14.98 24.64
CA GLU A 244 -9.60 -16.23 24.81
C GLU A 244 -10.48 -16.59 23.59
N ARG A 245 -10.55 -15.73 22.57
CA ARG A 245 -11.44 -15.92 21.42
C ARG A 245 -10.82 -16.87 20.38
N MET A 246 -11.56 -17.93 20.05
CA MET A 246 -11.15 -18.94 19.06
C MET A 246 -10.95 -18.35 17.67
N ALA A 247 -9.95 -18.85 16.94
CA ALA A 247 -9.68 -18.49 15.54
C ALA A 247 -10.55 -19.34 14.59
N SER A 248 -11.86 -19.22 14.71
CA SER A 248 -12.86 -19.95 13.89
C SER A 248 -12.96 -19.34 12.49
N LEU A 249 -12.95 -20.16 11.44
CA LEU A 249 -12.94 -19.71 10.04
C LEU A 249 -14.34 -19.63 9.44
N ASN A 250 -14.99 -18.48 9.51
CA ASN A 250 -16.35 -18.31 8.98
C ASN A 250 -16.38 -17.64 7.59
N THR A 251 -15.28 -17.75 6.83
CA THR A 251 -15.13 -17.08 5.53
C THR A 251 -14.73 -18.08 4.44
N ALA A 252 -15.31 -17.92 3.24
CA ALA A 252 -14.89 -18.69 2.08
C ALA A 252 -13.47 -18.27 1.70
N PRO A 253 -12.55 -19.22 1.43
CA PRO A 253 -11.24 -18.87 0.93
C PRO A 253 -11.34 -18.33 -0.50
N LEU A 254 -10.44 -17.43 -0.86
CA LEU A 254 -10.26 -16.91 -2.20
C LEU A 254 -8.90 -17.34 -2.74
N ALA A 255 -8.88 -18.11 -3.82
CA ALA A 255 -7.65 -18.45 -4.54
C ALA A 255 -7.33 -17.39 -5.59
N LEU A 256 -6.26 -16.62 -5.36
CA LEU A 256 -5.68 -15.72 -6.34
C LEU A 256 -4.68 -16.49 -7.20
N ILE A 257 -5.19 -17.19 -8.22
CA ILE A 257 -4.43 -18.15 -9.04
C ILE A 257 -3.20 -17.50 -9.67
N SER A 258 -3.34 -16.30 -10.25
CA SER A 258 -2.23 -15.54 -10.84
C SER A 258 -1.14 -15.13 -9.84
N ARG A 259 -1.40 -15.28 -8.54
CA ARG A 259 -0.51 -14.90 -7.44
C ARG A 259 0.03 -16.08 -6.65
N GLY A 260 -0.45 -17.29 -6.93
CA GLY A 260 -0.12 -18.42 -6.07
C GLY A 260 -0.56 -18.19 -4.62
N ALA A 261 -1.57 -17.35 -4.35
CA ALA A 261 -1.97 -16.95 -3.00
C ALA A 261 -3.41 -17.32 -2.66
N LEU A 262 -3.64 -17.69 -1.41
CA LEU A 262 -4.93 -18.02 -0.81
C LEU A 262 -5.23 -17.00 0.29
N ILE A 263 -6.38 -16.36 0.22
CA ILE A 263 -6.81 -15.37 1.21
C ILE A 263 -8.07 -15.85 1.93
N PHE A 264 -8.10 -15.72 3.25
CA PHE A 264 -9.26 -16.06 4.09
C PHE A 264 -9.17 -15.31 5.42
N GLY A 265 -10.24 -15.31 6.21
CA GLY A 265 -10.29 -14.63 7.51
C GLY A 265 -11.00 -15.43 8.61
N ASP A 266 -10.73 -15.04 9.86
CA ASP A 266 -11.34 -15.64 11.05
C ASP A 266 -12.33 -14.69 11.75
N VAL A 267 -13.10 -15.25 12.68
CA VAL A 267 -14.10 -14.51 13.48
C VAL A 267 -13.50 -13.51 14.47
N SER A 268 -12.19 -13.56 14.70
CA SER A 268 -11.50 -12.63 15.59
C SER A 268 -11.07 -11.35 14.87
N GLY A 269 -11.29 -11.27 13.55
CA GLY A 269 -10.94 -10.12 12.74
C GLY A 269 -9.54 -10.17 12.15
N HIS A 270 -8.94 -11.36 12.01
CA HIS A 270 -7.71 -11.53 11.25
C HIS A 270 -7.99 -11.96 9.81
N ILE A 271 -7.22 -11.41 8.86
CA ILE A 271 -7.08 -11.91 7.49
C ILE A 271 -5.72 -12.60 7.36
N TYR A 272 -5.73 -13.72 6.64
CA TYR A 272 -4.60 -14.61 6.40
C TYR A 272 -4.27 -14.64 4.91
N SER A 273 -2.97 -14.70 4.58
CA SER A 273 -2.45 -14.89 3.21
C SER A 273 -1.49 -16.07 3.18
N TYR A 274 -1.79 -17.08 2.37
CA TYR A 274 -1.06 -18.36 2.32
C TYR A 274 -0.71 -18.74 0.89
N ALA A 275 0.42 -19.39 0.66
CA ALA A 275 0.80 -19.89 -0.65
C ALA A 275 -0.08 -21.07 -1.05
N LEU A 276 -0.66 -21.05 -2.26
CA LEU A 276 -1.51 -22.09 -2.82
C LEU A 276 -0.79 -23.46 -2.89
N ASP A 277 0.53 -23.47 -3.09
CA ASP A 277 1.28 -24.72 -3.25
C ASP A 277 1.88 -25.27 -1.97
N THR A 278 2.29 -24.41 -1.04
CA THR A 278 3.07 -24.83 0.12
C THR A 278 2.34 -24.66 1.45
N GLY A 279 1.27 -23.86 1.48
CA GLY A 279 0.59 -23.50 2.74
C GLY A 279 1.48 -22.67 3.67
N GLN A 280 2.60 -22.14 3.16
CA GLN A 280 3.41 -21.19 3.90
C GLN A 280 2.73 -19.82 3.89
N PRO A 281 2.82 -19.05 4.99
CA PRO A 281 2.39 -17.67 4.97
C PRO A 281 3.07 -16.86 3.85
N MET A 282 2.28 -16.13 3.09
CA MET A 282 2.74 -15.27 1.99
C MET A 282 2.84 -13.82 2.47
N GLY A 283 3.62 -13.61 3.53
CA GLY A 283 3.88 -12.30 4.13
C GLY A 283 4.09 -11.24 3.05
N GLY A 284 3.09 -10.38 2.90
CA GLY A 284 3.07 -9.24 2.01
C GLY A 284 2.33 -8.14 2.76
N ASP A 285 2.85 -6.92 2.69
CA ASP A 285 2.31 -5.79 3.45
C ASP A 285 0.85 -5.53 3.06
N GLY A 286 -0.08 -6.08 3.84
CA GLY A 286 -1.50 -5.85 3.71
C GLY A 286 -1.86 -4.48 4.27
N ARG A 287 -1.09 -3.42 3.99
CA ARG A 287 -1.51 -2.07 4.42
C ARG A 287 -2.89 -1.79 3.84
N PRO A 288 -3.87 -1.50 4.70
CA PRO A 288 -5.17 -1.02 4.27
C PRO A 288 -4.99 0.24 3.43
N ALA A 289 -5.77 0.38 2.36
CA ALA A 289 -6.31 1.71 2.15
C ALA A 289 -7.28 2.00 3.30
N LEU A 290 -7.05 3.13 3.99
CA LEU A 290 -7.97 3.88 4.86
C LEU A 290 -8.21 3.49 6.33
N ILE A 291 -7.43 2.61 6.96
CA ILE A 291 -7.32 2.57 8.43
C ILE A 291 -5.85 2.39 8.81
N GLN A 292 -5.28 3.32 9.56
CA GLN A 292 -3.95 3.16 10.15
C GLN A 292 -4.07 2.25 11.37
N PRO A 293 -3.44 1.07 11.39
CA PRO A 293 -3.27 0.33 12.65
C PRO A 293 -2.17 1.02 13.46
N GLU A 294 -2.50 1.51 14.66
CA GLU A 294 -1.49 1.91 15.64
C GLU A 294 -0.87 0.64 16.27
N GLY A 295 0.18 0.14 15.64
CA GLY A 295 0.95 -0.98 16.18
C GLY A 295 1.72 -1.73 15.11
N ARG A 296 2.91 -2.25 15.45
CA ARG A 296 3.63 -3.20 14.60
C ARG A 296 2.77 -4.47 14.45
N ALA A 297 2.15 -4.67 13.29
CA ALA A 297 1.51 -5.94 12.95
C ALA A 297 2.56 -6.97 12.47
N PRO A 298 2.57 -8.20 13.00
CA PRO A 298 3.55 -9.22 12.63
C PRO A 298 3.19 -9.94 11.33
N THR A 299 4.14 -9.92 10.40
CA THR A 299 4.59 -11.00 9.50
C THR A 299 3.63 -11.74 8.55
N ASP A 300 2.40 -12.15 8.91
CA ASP A 300 1.67 -13.18 8.11
C ASP A 300 0.13 -13.02 8.08
N ARG A 301 -0.39 -12.05 8.84
CA ARG A 301 -1.84 -11.81 9.03
C ARG A 301 -2.13 -10.35 9.32
N LEU A 302 -3.22 -9.83 8.78
CA LEU A 302 -3.69 -8.47 8.99
C LEU A 302 -4.81 -8.44 10.01
N PHE A 303 -4.69 -7.60 11.04
CA PHE A 303 -5.77 -7.39 12.02
C PHE A 303 -6.67 -6.25 11.56
N LEU A 304 -7.98 -6.49 11.53
CA LEU A 304 -8.92 -5.58 10.89
C LEU A 304 -9.56 -4.59 11.84
N LEU A 305 -9.71 -4.95 13.12
CA LEU A 305 -10.46 -4.16 14.12
C LEU A 305 -9.68 -2.92 14.55
N LYS A 306 -10.41 -1.83 14.83
CA LYS A 306 -9.86 -0.60 15.45
C LYS A 306 -9.75 -0.77 16.96
N ASP A 307 -9.03 0.14 17.62
CA ASP A 307 -8.68 0.03 19.04
C ASP A 307 -9.89 -0.02 19.99
N ASP A 308 -11.00 0.61 19.63
CA ASP A 308 -12.25 0.63 20.41
C ASP A 308 -13.24 -0.48 20.01
N GLU A 309 -12.88 -1.28 19.01
CA GLU A 309 -13.74 -2.31 18.44
C GLU A 309 -13.39 -3.70 18.99
N GLN A 310 -14.43 -4.46 19.28
CA GLN A 310 -14.32 -5.86 19.67
C GLN A 310 -15.01 -6.73 18.61
N PRO A 311 -14.53 -7.96 18.33
CA PRO A 311 -15.25 -8.84 17.43
C PRO A 311 -16.67 -9.07 17.98
N ASN A 312 -17.69 -9.02 17.13
CA ASN A 312 -19.06 -9.29 17.58
C ASN A 312 -19.14 -10.76 18.10
N THR A 313 -20.08 -11.09 19.00
CA THR A 313 -20.34 -12.48 19.49
C THR A 313 -21.71 -13.13 19.17
N GLY A 314 -22.66 -12.48 18.48
CA GLY A 314 -23.77 -13.16 17.78
C GLY A 314 -23.46 -14.38 16.85
N PRO A 315 -24.50 -15.15 16.47
CA PRO A 315 -24.35 -16.40 15.70
C PRO A 315 -24.01 -16.24 14.20
N TYR A 316 -23.99 -15.02 13.67
CA TYR A 316 -23.81 -14.70 12.24
C TYR A 316 -22.58 -13.79 11.96
N ASN A 317 -21.54 -13.93 12.78
CA ASN A 317 -20.66 -12.80 13.08
C ASN A 317 -19.45 -12.51 12.21
N PHE A 318 -19.28 -13.21 11.11
CA PHE A 318 -18.49 -12.68 10.01
C PHE A 318 -19.29 -12.98 8.76
N SER A 319 -19.86 -11.93 8.17
CA SER A 319 -20.48 -12.06 6.85
C SER A 319 -19.33 -12.10 5.85
N GLN A 320 -19.08 -13.30 5.33
CA GLN A 320 -18.48 -13.58 4.03
C GLN A 320 -17.38 -12.60 3.58
N VAL A 321 -16.15 -13.10 3.51
CA VAL A 321 -15.25 -12.65 2.44
C VAL A 321 -15.96 -13.00 1.14
N SER A 322 -16.62 -12.01 0.53
CA SER A 322 -17.07 -12.13 -0.86
C SER A 322 -15.91 -11.58 -1.67
N GLY A 323 -14.99 -12.47 -2.04
CA GLY A 323 -14.07 -12.17 -3.11
C GLY A 323 -14.88 -12.00 -4.38
N VAL A 324 -15.13 -10.77 -4.81
CA VAL A 324 -15.54 -10.51 -6.20
C VAL A 324 -14.26 -10.64 -7.03
N GLY A 325 -13.80 -11.88 -7.17
CA GLY A 325 -12.60 -12.24 -7.92
C GLY A 325 -12.93 -12.33 -9.39
N VAL A 326 -12.58 -11.29 -10.15
CA VAL A 326 -12.46 -11.38 -11.60
C VAL A 326 -11.29 -12.32 -11.92
N ASP A 327 -11.57 -13.24 -12.84
CA ASP A 327 -10.73 -14.24 -13.52
C ASP A 327 -9.21 -13.90 -13.66
N PRO A 328 -8.30 -14.89 -13.60
CA PRO A 328 -6.85 -14.76 -13.47
C PRO A 328 -6.12 -14.32 -14.75
N ALA A 329 -6.83 -13.84 -15.77
CA ALA A 329 -6.24 -13.16 -16.92
C ALA A 329 -5.96 -11.67 -16.68
N PHE A 330 -6.58 -11.06 -15.67
CA PHE A 330 -6.50 -9.63 -15.38
C PHE A 330 -6.11 -9.38 -13.94
N ALA A 331 -4.90 -9.81 -13.60
CA ALA A 331 -3.91 -9.11 -12.80
C ALA A 331 -4.26 -8.16 -11.60
N TYR A 332 -5.42 -7.52 -11.44
CA TYR A 332 -5.86 -6.80 -10.23
C TYR A 332 -7.15 -7.39 -9.64
N GLY A 333 -7.05 -8.20 -8.59
CA GLY A 333 -8.17 -8.62 -7.75
C GLY A 333 -8.64 -7.50 -6.80
N LEU A 334 -9.94 -7.41 -6.57
CA LEU A 334 -10.52 -6.66 -5.44
C LEU A 334 -11.12 -7.68 -4.47
N LEU A 335 -10.74 -7.57 -3.21
CA LEU A 335 -11.21 -8.41 -2.12
C LEU A 335 -12.10 -7.55 -1.21
N LEU A 336 -13.38 -7.88 -1.09
CA LEU A 336 -14.30 -7.22 -0.17
C LEU A 336 -14.50 -8.11 1.06
N VAL A 337 -14.36 -7.52 2.24
CA VAL A 337 -14.41 -8.22 3.53
C VAL A 337 -15.40 -7.51 4.45
N GLY A 338 -16.52 -8.18 4.76
CA GLY A 338 -17.43 -7.72 5.80
C GLY A 338 -16.85 -8.00 7.19
N VAL A 339 -16.75 -6.97 8.03
CA VAL A 339 -16.27 -7.04 9.42
C VAL A 339 -17.40 -6.62 10.33
N ASN A 340 -17.93 -7.54 11.14
CA ASN A 340 -18.92 -7.22 12.16
C ASN A 340 -18.22 -7.07 13.52
N TYR A 341 -18.48 -5.95 14.20
CA TYR A 341 -17.81 -5.60 15.45
C TYR A 341 -18.81 -5.04 16.47
N THR A 342 -18.36 -4.88 17.70
CA THR A 342 -19.08 -4.21 18.78
C THR A 342 -18.21 -3.12 19.36
N ASP A 343 -18.78 -1.94 19.58
CA ASP A 343 -18.14 -0.80 20.24
C ASP A 343 -19.06 -0.24 21.36
N ALA A 344 -18.75 0.94 21.91
CA ALA A 344 -19.55 1.59 22.95
C ALA A 344 -21.01 1.90 22.52
N SER A 345 -21.29 1.95 21.22
CA SER A 345 -22.62 2.20 20.65
C SER A 345 -23.45 0.92 20.40
N GLY A 346 -22.82 -0.26 20.51
CA GLY A 346 -23.47 -1.55 20.31
C GLY A 346 -22.86 -2.36 19.16
N ALA A 347 -23.66 -3.26 18.57
CA ALA A 347 -23.23 -4.06 17.42
C ALA A 347 -23.30 -3.25 16.11
N SER A 348 -22.21 -3.28 15.35
CA SER A 348 -22.05 -2.61 14.07
C SER A 348 -21.33 -3.50 13.05
N GLY A 349 -21.18 -3.01 11.83
CA GLY A 349 -20.39 -3.68 10.79
C GLY A 349 -19.83 -2.70 9.77
N ARG A 350 -18.71 -3.06 9.17
CA ARG A 350 -18.10 -2.35 8.03
C ARG A 350 -17.78 -3.31 6.90
N LEU A 351 -17.73 -2.79 5.69
CA LEU A 351 -17.11 -3.47 4.56
C LEU A 351 -15.71 -2.89 4.35
N VAL A 352 -14.70 -3.73 4.28
CA VAL A 352 -13.32 -3.35 3.97
C VAL A 352 -12.96 -3.86 2.59
N ALA A 353 -12.45 -2.99 1.73
CA ALA A 353 -12.00 -3.36 0.39
C ALA A 353 -10.47 -3.39 0.35
N TYR A 354 -9.90 -4.52 -0.10
CA TYR A 354 -8.49 -4.67 -0.41
C TYR A 354 -8.32 -4.80 -1.90
N ARG A 355 -7.26 -4.23 -2.45
CA ARG A 355 -6.85 -4.52 -3.82
C ARG A 355 -5.66 -5.48 -3.79
N ALA A 356 -5.73 -6.53 -4.59
CA ALA A 356 -4.67 -7.51 -4.85
C ALA A 356 -4.18 -7.32 -6.30
N GLY A 357 -3.13 -6.51 -6.54
CA GLY A 357 -2.87 -5.87 -7.85
C GLY A 357 -1.72 -6.38 -8.74
N GLU A 358 -1.78 -6.12 -10.07
CA GLU A 358 -0.72 -6.30 -11.12
C GLU A 358 0.43 -5.39 -10.78
N ALA A 359 1.61 -5.98 -10.62
CA ALA A 359 2.83 -5.21 -10.47
C ALA A 359 3.30 -4.85 -11.87
N TYR A 360 3.24 -3.56 -12.21
CA TYR A 360 3.85 -3.01 -13.41
C TYR A 360 4.93 -2.03 -12.99
N ASP A 361 6.07 -1.91 -13.67
CA ASP A 361 7.08 -0.92 -13.32
C ASP A 361 7.14 0.23 -14.33
N LEU A 362 7.39 1.45 -13.86
CA LEU A 362 7.69 2.61 -14.69
C LEU A 362 9.14 3.03 -14.44
N ARG A 363 10.01 2.66 -15.36
CA ARG A 363 11.47 2.81 -15.21
C ARG A 363 12.00 4.01 -15.97
N TRP A 364 12.82 4.83 -15.31
CA TRP A 364 13.70 5.79 -16.00
C TRP A 364 14.85 5.04 -16.70
N LEU A 365 15.03 5.30 -18.00
CA LEU A 365 16.11 4.72 -18.80
C LEU A 365 17.36 5.59 -18.84
N ASP A 366 17.24 6.85 -18.47
CA ASP A 366 18.29 7.86 -18.59
C ASP A 366 18.62 8.47 -17.22
N GLU A 367 19.91 8.72 -16.98
CA GLU A 367 20.43 9.41 -15.81
C GLU A 367 21.22 10.65 -16.27
N PRO A 368 20.54 11.81 -16.45
CA PRO A 368 21.19 13.01 -16.97
C PRO A 368 22.23 13.57 -15.99
N GLY A 369 23.36 14.04 -16.52
CA GLY A 369 24.35 14.79 -15.73
C GLY A 369 23.86 16.18 -15.30
N PRO A 370 24.64 16.91 -14.48
CA PRO A 370 24.27 18.25 -13.99
C PRO A 370 23.99 19.25 -15.12
N LEU A 371 23.03 20.15 -14.89
CA LEU A 371 22.57 21.11 -15.88
C LEU A 371 23.00 22.53 -15.60
N GLU A 372 23.19 23.29 -16.67
CA GLU A 372 23.44 24.72 -16.61
C GLU A 372 22.19 25.48 -17.07
N LEU A 373 21.59 26.29 -16.20
CA LEU A 373 20.32 26.98 -16.43
C LEU A 373 20.46 28.50 -16.21
N GLU A 374 20.47 29.29 -17.28
CA GLU A 374 20.46 30.77 -17.17
C GLU A 374 19.02 31.28 -16.92
N PRO A 375 18.79 32.34 -16.11
CA PRO A 375 17.45 32.86 -15.86
C PRO A 375 16.84 33.43 -17.14
N GLY A 376 15.57 33.13 -17.37
CA GLY A 376 14.87 33.50 -18.60
C GLY A 376 15.28 32.71 -19.85
N LYS A 377 16.42 32.00 -19.85
CA LYS A 377 16.78 31.08 -20.93
C LYS A 377 16.20 29.71 -20.68
N THR A 378 15.69 29.14 -21.75
CA THR A 378 14.96 27.87 -21.69
C THR A 378 15.88 26.72 -22.08
N VAL A 379 15.97 25.70 -21.21
CA VAL A 379 16.67 24.44 -21.46
C VAL A 379 15.67 23.29 -21.51
N ALA A 380 15.79 22.46 -22.54
CA ALA A 380 14.92 21.29 -22.75
C ALA A 380 15.62 19.99 -22.33
N LEU A 381 14.89 19.14 -21.62
CA LEU A 381 15.31 17.81 -21.17
C LEU A 381 14.30 16.79 -21.63
N GLN A 382 14.74 15.61 -22.06
CA GLN A 382 13.84 14.54 -22.50
C GLN A 382 14.32 13.18 -21.96
N PRO A 383 14.29 12.96 -20.63
CA PRO A 383 14.48 11.61 -20.07
C PRO A 383 13.43 10.66 -20.65
N ARG A 384 13.78 9.39 -20.78
CA ARG A 384 12.87 8.35 -21.25
C ARG A 384 12.43 7.48 -20.09
N LEU A 385 11.15 7.13 -20.13
CA LEU A 385 10.47 6.23 -19.22
C LEU A 385 10.01 4.98 -19.98
N GLN A 386 10.01 3.81 -19.36
CA GLN A 386 9.50 2.58 -19.98
C GLN A 386 8.58 1.84 -19.01
N LEU A 387 7.42 1.41 -19.51
CA LEU A 387 6.50 0.51 -18.79
C LEU A 387 7.01 -0.93 -18.92
N GLU A 388 7.20 -1.63 -17.81
CA GLU A 388 7.70 -3.00 -17.76
C GLU A 388 6.81 -3.88 -16.85
N LEU A 389 7.07 -5.20 -16.86
CA LEU A 389 6.44 -6.20 -15.98
C LEU A 389 4.93 -6.42 -16.16
N THR A 390 4.38 -5.96 -17.29
CA THR A 390 2.98 -6.11 -17.67
C THR A 390 2.85 -6.40 -19.16
N ALA A 391 1.75 -7.02 -19.57
CA ALA A 391 1.39 -7.21 -20.98
C ALA A 391 0.36 -6.16 -21.47
N ARG A 392 -0.09 -5.25 -20.59
CA ARG A 392 -1.18 -4.30 -20.84
C ARG A 392 -0.63 -2.85 -20.87
N PRO A 393 -1.28 -1.92 -21.58
CA PRO A 393 -0.86 -0.52 -21.59
C PRO A 393 -1.15 0.20 -20.26
N LEU A 394 -0.47 1.33 -20.00
CA LEU A 394 -0.53 2.01 -18.70
C LEU A 394 -1.94 2.37 -18.22
N ALA A 395 -2.82 2.86 -19.10
CA ALA A 395 -4.22 3.17 -18.77
C ALA A 395 -5.03 1.94 -18.35
N ALA A 396 -4.62 0.74 -18.75
CA ALA A 396 -5.26 -0.51 -18.35
C ALA A 396 -4.84 -0.95 -16.92
N LEU A 397 -3.76 -0.36 -16.41
CA LEU A 397 -3.11 -0.66 -15.14
C LEU A 397 -3.45 0.39 -14.08
N CYS A 398 -3.45 1.66 -14.49
CA CYS A 398 -3.82 2.80 -13.67
C CYS A 398 -4.94 3.61 -14.32
N PRO A 399 -6.14 3.69 -13.71
CA PRO A 399 -7.26 4.46 -14.27
C PRO A 399 -7.11 5.98 -14.05
N GLY A 400 -6.23 6.41 -13.16
CA GLY A 400 -5.88 7.83 -12.98
C GLY A 400 -4.76 8.26 -13.93
N PRO A 401 -4.75 9.52 -14.39
CA PRO A 401 -3.60 10.03 -15.12
C PRO A 401 -2.39 10.02 -14.19
N LEU A 402 -1.47 9.08 -14.40
CA LEU A 402 -0.17 9.17 -13.76
C LEU A 402 0.58 10.32 -14.36
N SER A 403 1.13 11.15 -13.49
CA SER A 403 1.97 12.24 -13.90
C SER A 403 3.36 12.11 -13.34
N VAL A 404 4.31 12.61 -14.10
CA VAL A 404 5.62 12.97 -13.60
C VAL A 404 5.52 14.40 -13.14
N GLU A 405 5.75 14.61 -11.85
CA GLU A 405 5.84 15.95 -11.27
C GLU A 405 7.29 16.38 -11.21
N TRP A 406 7.50 17.65 -11.53
CA TRP A 406 8.82 18.24 -11.64
C TRP A 406 8.91 19.36 -10.64
N PHE A 407 9.95 19.30 -9.81
CA PHE A 407 10.18 20.27 -8.76
C PHE A 407 11.55 20.85 -8.92
N LEU A 408 11.62 22.14 -8.64
CA LEU A 408 12.85 22.83 -8.40
C LEU A 408 13.01 22.95 -6.88
N THR A 409 14.10 22.40 -6.37
CA THR A 409 14.50 22.54 -4.97
C THR A 409 15.77 23.35 -4.89
N ASP A 410 16.01 23.94 -3.73
CA ASP A 410 17.35 24.41 -3.39
C ASP A 410 18.29 23.21 -3.13
N GLU A 411 19.56 23.51 -2.87
CA GLU A 411 20.63 22.53 -2.63
C GLU A 411 20.35 21.63 -1.40
N SER A 412 19.59 22.14 -0.43
CA SER A 412 19.18 21.39 0.77
C SER A 412 18.01 20.42 0.52
N GLY A 413 17.47 20.41 -0.71
CA GLY A 413 16.32 19.60 -1.09
C GLY A 413 14.97 20.23 -0.69
N LYS A 414 14.95 21.49 -0.26
CA LYS A 414 13.71 22.19 0.10
C LYS A 414 13.02 22.71 -1.15
N LEU A 415 11.71 22.47 -1.24
CA LEU A 415 10.89 22.90 -2.37
C LEU A 415 10.94 24.42 -2.56
N VAL A 416 11.31 24.87 -3.75
CA VAL A 416 11.24 26.27 -4.19
C VAL A 416 9.94 26.49 -4.95
N ARG A 417 9.75 25.74 -6.04
CA ARG A 417 8.52 25.76 -6.85
C ARG A 417 8.37 24.50 -7.70
N SER A 418 7.14 24.24 -8.13
CA SER A 418 6.89 23.25 -9.18
C SER A 418 7.32 23.81 -10.54
N LEU A 419 7.95 22.95 -11.35
CA LEU A 419 8.32 23.19 -12.75
C LEU A 419 7.24 22.69 -13.72
N GLY A 420 6.17 22.10 -13.19
CA GLY A 420 5.05 21.58 -13.95
C GLY A 420 4.88 20.08 -13.81
N THR A 421 3.88 19.60 -14.51
CA THR A 421 3.39 18.22 -14.41
C THR A 421 3.24 17.69 -15.83
N ALA A 422 3.89 16.56 -16.11
CA ALA A 422 3.80 15.89 -17.40
C ALA A 422 2.94 14.63 -17.25
N PRO A 423 1.73 14.58 -17.84
CA PRO A 423 0.92 13.38 -17.81
C PRO A 423 1.56 12.30 -18.68
N LEU A 424 1.60 11.07 -18.17
CA LEU A 424 2.02 9.91 -18.94
C LEU A 424 0.90 9.47 -19.87
N PRO A 425 1.21 9.07 -21.12
CA PRO A 425 0.20 8.61 -22.05
C PRO A 425 -0.39 7.28 -21.59
N GLY A 426 -1.71 7.19 -21.60
CA GLY A 426 -2.42 5.98 -21.20
C GLY A 426 -2.15 4.78 -22.12
N ASP A 427 -1.88 5.02 -23.40
CA ASP A 427 -1.55 4.00 -24.38
C ASP A 427 -0.07 3.58 -24.35
N LEU A 428 0.71 4.03 -23.35
CA LEU A 428 2.07 3.58 -23.13
C LEU A 428 2.11 2.05 -23.06
N ALA A 429 2.65 1.44 -24.12
CA ALA A 429 2.72 -0.01 -24.25
C ALA A 429 3.92 -0.58 -23.47
N PRO A 430 3.84 -1.84 -23.03
CA PRO A 430 4.98 -2.50 -22.39
C PRO A 430 6.22 -2.50 -23.28
N GLN A 431 7.37 -2.31 -22.63
CA GLN A 431 8.69 -2.31 -23.25
C GLN A 431 8.91 -1.21 -24.30
N GLN A 432 8.09 -0.16 -24.33
CA GLN A 432 8.28 0.98 -25.22
C GLN A 432 8.86 2.19 -24.45
N PRO A 433 10.07 2.68 -24.82
CA PRO A 433 10.61 3.93 -24.29
C PRO A 433 9.74 5.14 -24.67
N HIS A 434 9.42 5.99 -23.69
CA HIS A 434 8.59 7.17 -23.82
C HIS A 434 9.32 8.40 -23.27
N PRO A 435 9.58 9.44 -24.10
CA PRO A 435 10.23 10.66 -23.65
C PRO A 435 9.27 11.51 -22.81
N VAL A 436 9.74 11.99 -21.65
CA VAL A 436 9.00 12.89 -20.77
C VAL A 436 9.67 14.27 -20.83
N PRO A 437 9.26 15.16 -21.75
CA PRO A 437 9.92 16.44 -21.95
C PRO A 437 9.68 17.38 -20.77
N LEU A 438 10.75 18.03 -20.30
CA LEU A 438 10.67 19.20 -19.44
C LEU A 438 11.39 20.37 -20.09
N THR A 439 10.78 21.54 -19.97
CA THR A 439 11.33 22.80 -20.39
C THR A 439 11.53 23.65 -19.14
N VAL A 440 12.78 23.97 -18.81
CA VAL A 440 13.11 24.72 -17.59
C VAL A 440 13.69 26.06 -17.98
N ALA A 441 13.14 27.11 -17.37
CA ALA A 441 13.76 28.42 -17.29
C ALA A 441 13.72 28.84 -15.83
N LEU A 442 14.86 29.27 -15.29
CA LEU A 442 14.90 29.86 -13.96
C LEU A 442 14.26 31.25 -14.03
N THR A 443 13.56 31.63 -12.96
CA THR A 443 13.14 33.02 -12.74
C THR A 443 14.18 33.72 -11.85
N GLU A 444 14.14 35.05 -11.79
CA GLU A 444 14.99 35.84 -10.89
C GLU A 444 14.80 35.49 -9.39
N THR A 445 13.73 34.76 -9.05
CA THR A 445 13.39 34.37 -7.68
C THR A 445 13.82 32.95 -7.33
N ASP A 446 14.31 32.17 -8.31
CA ASP A 446 14.81 30.81 -8.10
C ASP A 446 16.26 30.83 -7.60
N PRO A 447 16.68 29.85 -6.78
CA PRO A 447 18.07 29.75 -6.36
C PRO A 447 19.00 29.41 -7.52
N ALA A 448 20.23 29.91 -7.42
CA ALA A 448 21.26 29.74 -8.43
C ALA A 448 21.74 28.29 -8.54
N GLU A 449 21.79 27.55 -7.43
CA GLU A 449 22.08 26.12 -7.40
C GLU A 449 20.95 25.36 -6.71
N GLY A 450 20.73 24.13 -7.16
CA GLY A 450 19.65 23.31 -6.65
C GLY A 450 19.50 21.98 -7.37
N GLN A 451 18.37 21.33 -7.11
CA GLN A 451 18.05 20.06 -7.75
C GLN A 451 16.73 20.15 -8.50
N ILE A 452 16.71 19.55 -9.69
CA ILE A 452 15.48 19.24 -10.39
C ILE A 452 15.09 17.82 -10.00
N ILE A 453 14.11 17.71 -9.11
CA ILE A 453 13.61 16.43 -8.65
C ILE A 453 12.36 16.08 -9.45
N ARG A 454 12.35 14.87 -9.97
CA ARG A 454 11.29 14.34 -10.82
C ARG A 454 10.74 13.12 -10.13
N VAL A 455 9.44 13.10 -9.92
CA VAL A 455 8.80 12.00 -9.22
C VAL A 455 7.65 11.48 -10.06
N ILE A 456 7.75 10.22 -10.44
CA ILE A 456 6.62 9.47 -10.95
C ILE A 456 5.70 9.24 -9.76
N ASP A 457 4.49 9.79 -9.82
CA ASP A 457 3.48 9.54 -8.79
C ASP A 457 3.94 9.90 -7.36
N LEU A 458 4.23 11.18 -7.14
CA LEU A 458 4.65 11.73 -5.85
C LEU A 458 3.72 11.34 -4.68
N PRO A 459 2.38 11.36 -4.82
CA PRO A 459 1.48 10.91 -3.75
C PRO A 459 1.73 9.46 -3.31
N SER A 460 1.94 8.53 -4.25
CA SER A 460 2.21 7.14 -3.91
C SER A 460 3.57 6.93 -3.25
N VAL A 461 4.61 7.67 -3.67
CA VAL A 461 5.94 7.65 -3.00
C VAL A 461 5.83 8.15 -1.56
N TYR A 462 5.03 9.19 -1.32
CA TYR A 462 4.78 9.73 0.01
C TYR A 462 3.99 8.77 0.91
N ALA A 463 2.93 8.17 0.39
CA ALA A 463 2.09 7.23 1.12
C ALA A 463 2.82 5.94 1.54
N LEU A 464 3.84 5.54 0.77
CA LEU A 464 4.53 4.26 0.95
C LEU A 464 5.87 4.34 1.69
N SER A 465 6.56 5.47 1.60
CA SER A 465 7.84 5.67 2.26
C SER A 465 7.73 5.73 3.79
N ALA A 466 8.78 5.30 4.48
CA ALA A 466 8.86 5.46 5.93
C ALA A 466 9.10 6.94 6.30
N PRO A 467 8.59 7.41 7.46
CA PRO A 467 8.85 8.76 7.96
C PRO A 467 10.33 9.14 8.07
N HIS A 468 11.21 8.15 8.28
CA HIS A 468 12.66 8.33 8.44
C HIS A 468 13.44 7.39 7.51
N THR A 469 13.13 7.47 6.22
CA THR A 469 13.86 6.74 5.17
C THR A 469 15.34 7.14 5.13
N ALA A 470 16.23 6.16 4.96
CA ALA A 470 17.66 6.38 4.76
C ALA A 470 18.03 6.53 3.27
N ASN A 471 17.08 6.29 2.35
CA ASN A 471 17.32 6.46 0.92
C ASN A 471 17.16 7.95 0.54
N PRO A 472 18.21 8.63 0.04
CA PRO A 472 18.18 10.08 -0.19
C PRO A 472 17.16 10.49 -1.27
N LYS A 473 16.92 9.66 -2.28
CA LYS A 473 15.91 9.93 -3.32
C LYS A 473 14.50 9.90 -2.75
N VAL A 474 14.21 8.87 -1.95
CA VAL A 474 12.90 8.71 -1.29
C VAL A 474 12.70 9.79 -0.22
N ALA A 475 13.75 10.14 0.53
CA ALA A 475 13.72 11.21 1.53
C ALA A 475 13.38 12.56 0.89
N ALA A 476 14.01 12.88 -0.25
CA ALA A 476 13.76 14.13 -0.96
C ALA A 476 12.32 14.19 -1.51
N ALA A 477 11.85 13.12 -2.17
CA ALA A 477 10.45 13.03 -2.62
C ALA A 477 9.46 13.14 -1.46
N ARG A 478 9.75 12.51 -0.31
CA ARG A 478 8.91 12.59 0.88
C ARG A 478 8.88 14.02 1.46
N GLY A 479 10.01 14.70 1.48
CA GLY A 479 10.12 16.10 1.92
C GLY A 479 9.32 17.05 1.02
N LEU A 480 9.39 16.85 -0.29
CA LEU A 480 8.57 17.58 -1.27
C LEU A 480 7.07 17.38 -1.03
N ALA A 481 6.65 16.13 -0.89
CA ALA A 481 5.25 15.79 -0.63
C ALA A 481 4.75 16.39 0.70
N ALA A 482 5.56 16.35 1.75
CA ALA A 482 5.24 16.98 3.03
C ALA A 482 5.14 18.51 2.92
N ALA A 483 6.04 19.15 2.16
CA ALA A 483 6.02 20.61 1.94
C ALA A 483 4.78 21.06 1.14
N LEU A 484 4.32 20.22 0.21
CA LEU A 484 3.08 20.42 -0.54
C LEU A 484 1.82 20.10 0.27
N GLY A 485 1.98 19.56 1.49
CA GLY A 485 0.86 19.11 2.33
C GLY A 485 0.07 17.97 1.71
N LEU A 486 0.73 17.11 0.92
CA LEU A 486 0.05 15.99 0.27
C LEU A 486 -0.51 15.01 1.31
N PRO A 487 -1.72 14.47 1.08
CA PRO A 487 -2.24 13.41 1.92
C PRO A 487 -1.39 12.15 1.74
N ALA A 488 -1.27 11.33 2.79
CA ALA A 488 -0.60 10.02 2.74
C ALA A 488 -1.46 8.96 2.04
N GLU A 489 -1.94 9.27 0.82
CA GLU A 489 -2.81 8.44 0.00
C GLU A 489 -2.13 8.14 -1.35
N LYS A 490 -2.20 6.89 -1.80
CA LYS A 490 -1.68 6.48 -3.11
C LYS A 490 -2.58 7.01 -4.23
N SER A 491 -1.99 7.49 -5.33
CA SER A 491 -2.79 7.88 -6.51
C SER A 491 -3.31 6.67 -7.31
N CYS A 492 -2.63 5.53 -7.17
CA CYS A 492 -2.98 4.30 -7.86
C CYS A 492 -2.84 3.06 -6.96
N ALA A 493 -3.89 2.23 -6.88
CA ALA A 493 -3.88 1.04 -6.01
C ALA A 493 -3.15 -0.19 -6.62
N GLY A 494 -1.99 0.03 -7.22
CA GLY A 494 -1.15 -1.03 -7.79
C GLY A 494 0.14 -0.46 -8.37
N ALA A 495 0.65 0.62 -7.77
CA ALA A 495 1.79 1.33 -8.29
C ALA A 495 3.04 0.44 -8.28
N ALA A 496 3.84 0.61 -9.33
CA ALA A 496 5.19 0.09 -9.56
C ALA A 496 6.16 0.04 -8.38
N ALA A 497 5.92 0.84 -7.37
CA ALA A 497 6.95 1.25 -6.46
C ALA A 497 7.26 0.26 -5.33
N GLU A 498 6.51 -0.83 -5.18
CA GLU A 498 6.63 -1.68 -3.98
C GLU A 498 7.64 -2.83 -4.08
N VAL A 499 8.04 -3.32 -5.29
CA VAL A 499 8.55 -4.71 -5.37
C VAL A 499 9.78 -4.95 -6.26
N VAL A 500 10.26 -3.97 -7.03
CA VAL A 500 11.40 -4.24 -7.94
C VAL A 500 12.72 -3.75 -7.31
N GLU A 501 13.35 -4.60 -6.51
CA GLU A 501 14.75 -4.40 -6.11
C GLU A 501 15.65 -4.44 -7.36
N ARG A 502 16.53 -3.45 -7.50
CA ARG A 502 17.46 -3.34 -8.64
C ARG A 502 18.89 -3.22 -8.14
N GLU A 503 19.82 -3.64 -9.00
CA GLU A 503 21.26 -3.53 -8.74
C GLU A 503 21.63 -2.05 -8.51
N GLY A 504 22.07 -1.71 -7.29
CA GLY A 504 22.44 -0.35 -6.87
C GLY A 504 21.49 0.33 -5.87
N GLU A 505 20.25 -0.14 -5.71
CA GLU A 505 19.26 0.44 -4.77
C GLU A 505 18.61 -0.69 -3.92
N PRO A 506 19.34 -1.28 -2.95
CA PRO A 506 18.85 -2.42 -2.17
C PRO A 506 17.84 -2.04 -1.08
N GLY A 507 16.91 -2.93 -0.76
CA GLY A 507 16.00 -2.81 0.38
C GLY A 507 14.56 -2.41 0.02
N PRO A 508 13.65 -2.37 1.02
CA PRO A 508 12.20 -2.22 0.83
C PRO A 508 11.77 -0.89 0.19
N GLU A 509 12.65 0.11 0.17
CA GLU A 509 12.43 1.42 -0.45
C GLU A 509 13.17 1.61 -1.77
N GLY A 510 13.97 0.64 -2.21
CA GLY A 510 14.66 0.66 -3.51
C GLY A 510 13.69 0.69 -4.70
N GLY A 511 12.56 0.00 -4.56
CA GLY A 511 11.45 0.09 -5.53
C GLY A 511 10.84 1.49 -5.63
N LEU A 512 10.74 2.21 -4.50
CA LEU A 512 10.26 3.60 -4.44
C LEU A 512 11.29 4.56 -5.03
N ALA A 513 12.58 4.33 -4.77
CA ALA A 513 13.68 5.15 -5.29
C ALA A 513 13.72 5.20 -6.82
N ASN A 514 13.29 4.11 -7.50
CA ASN A 514 13.20 4.07 -8.97
C ASN A 514 12.20 5.09 -9.56
N ASN A 515 11.24 5.56 -8.77
CA ASN A 515 10.27 6.57 -9.21
C ASN A 515 10.85 7.98 -9.18
N VAL A 516 12.03 8.16 -8.57
CA VAL A 516 12.65 9.46 -8.34
C VAL A 516 13.92 9.60 -9.17
N LEU A 517 13.95 10.64 -10.01
CA LEU A 517 15.14 11.06 -10.74
C LEU A 517 15.57 12.45 -10.24
N ILE A 518 16.82 12.59 -9.80
CA ILE A 518 17.39 13.85 -9.31
C ILE A 518 18.43 14.33 -10.32
N VAL A 519 18.27 15.56 -10.80
CA VAL A 519 19.23 16.19 -11.72
C VAL A 519 19.70 17.50 -11.09
N PRO A 520 20.96 17.59 -10.64
CA PRO A 520 21.52 18.85 -10.14
C PRO A 520 21.51 19.94 -11.22
N TYR A 521 21.30 21.19 -10.85
CA TYR A 521 21.46 22.33 -11.75
C TYR A 521 22.23 23.48 -11.10
N ARG A 522 22.87 24.29 -11.95
CA ARG A 522 23.54 25.54 -11.59
C ARG A 522 23.24 26.63 -12.61
N ASN A 523 23.14 27.88 -12.19
CA ASN A 523 22.97 29.02 -13.07
C ASN A 523 24.33 29.62 -13.46
N PRO A 524 24.73 29.61 -14.75
CA PRO A 524 25.95 30.28 -15.18
C PRO A 524 25.68 31.79 -15.32
N GLN A 525 26.08 32.59 -14.32
CA GLN A 525 26.07 34.07 -14.44
C GLN A 525 26.98 34.56 -15.58
N PRO A 526 26.64 35.67 -16.29
CA PRO A 526 27.57 36.33 -17.21
C PRO A 526 28.76 36.90 -16.43
N PRO A 527 29.97 36.97 -17.03
CA PRO A 527 31.15 37.52 -16.39
C PRO A 527 31.04 39.04 -16.20
N ASP A 528 31.42 39.54 -15.02
CA ASP A 528 31.34 40.96 -14.66
C ASP A 528 32.23 41.87 -15.55
N GLU A 529 31.55 42.86 -16.14
CA GLU A 529 31.91 44.18 -16.75
C GLU A 529 33.27 44.42 -17.48
N PRO A 530 33.34 45.45 -18.34
CA PRO A 530 34.00 46.64 -17.79
C PRO A 530 33.42 48.00 -18.22
N GLU A 531 33.28 48.85 -17.20
CA GLU A 531 33.55 50.29 -17.12
C GLU A 531 32.76 51.32 -17.95
N ARG A 532 31.96 52.14 -17.22
CA ARG A 532 31.84 53.63 -17.16
C ARG A 532 31.98 54.49 -18.46
N PRO A 533 31.66 55.79 -18.41
CA PRO A 533 30.45 56.49 -17.97
C PRO A 533 29.96 57.44 -19.07
N GLY A 534 28.69 57.36 -19.46
CA GLY A 534 28.10 58.38 -20.32
C GLY A 534 27.05 57.81 -21.24
N GLU A 535 25.85 57.54 -20.71
CA GLU A 535 24.58 57.99 -21.29
C GLU A 535 23.44 57.42 -20.44
N GLU A 536 22.43 58.26 -20.24
CA GLU A 536 21.30 58.08 -19.34
C GLU A 536 20.41 56.89 -19.72
N GLY A 537 19.87 56.18 -18.70
CA GLY A 537 18.49 55.70 -18.77
C GLY A 537 18.21 54.25 -18.36
N GLY A 538 17.40 54.09 -17.31
CA GLY A 538 16.46 52.96 -17.14
C GLY A 538 16.80 51.96 -16.03
N GLY A 539 16.01 51.93 -14.95
CA GLY A 539 16.30 51.18 -13.71
C GLY A 539 16.11 49.64 -13.75
N GLY A 540 16.89 48.94 -12.90
CA GLY A 540 16.83 47.50 -12.59
C GLY A 540 17.15 47.23 -11.10
N LYS A 541 16.69 46.11 -10.53
CA LYS A 541 16.78 45.76 -9.09
C LYS A 541 18.25 45.76 -8.58
N MET A 542 18.43 46.22 -7.35
CA MET A 542 19.72 46.39 -6.65
C MET A 542 20.37 45.02 -6.31
N ILE A 543 21.62 44.80 -6.72
CA ILE A 543 22.47 43.66 -6.34
C ILE A 543 22.82 43.76 -4.84
N ILE A 544 22.83 42.63 -4.15
CA ILE A 544 23.23 42.48 -2.75
C ILE A 544 24.33 41.41 -2.76
N ASP A 545 25.54 41.74 -2.29
CA ASP A 545 26.68 40.83 -2.22
C ASP A 545 27.51 41.15 -0.97
N ASP A 546 26.86 40.95 0.18
CA ASP A 546 27.28 41.54 1.44
C ASP A 546 27.85 40.46 2.35
N PRO A 547 29.18 40.27 2.39
CA PRO A 547 29.80 39.61 3.52
C PRO A 547 29.76 40.55 4.72
N TRP A 548 29.77 40.03 5.95
CA TRP A 548 29.92 40.87 7.13
C TRP A 548 30.57 40.10 8.28
N VAL A 549 31.09 40.84 9.26
CA VAL A 549 31.57 40.23 10.50
C VAL A 549 30.41 40.25 11.49
N ALA A 550 29.78 39.10 11.73
CA ALA A 550 28.62 39.02 12.61
C ALA A 550 29.01 39.12 14.08
N GLU A 551 30.05 38.37 14.48
CA GLU A 551 30.53 38.34 15.84
C GLU A 551 32.00 37.96 15.93
N LEU A 552 32.67 38.43 16.99
CA LEU A 552 34.02 38.04 17.36
C LEU A 552 33.99 37.49 18.79
N ALA A 553 34.26 36.20 18.94
CA ALA A 553 34.37 35.52 20.22
C ALA A 553 35.83 35.58 20.70
N VAL A 554 36.05 36.32 21.79
CA VAL A 554 37.35 36.45 22.46
C VAL A 554 37.26 35.86 23.87
N PRO A 555 38.37 35.34 24.42
CA PRO A 555 38.39 34.94 25.82
C PRO A 555 38.19 36.19 26.70
N GLU A 556 37.46 36.03 27.82
CA GLU A 556 37.25 37.13 28.78
C GLU A 556 38.57 37.64 29.37
N VAL A 557 39.56 36.74 29.54
CA VAL A 557 40.90 37.04 30.07
C VAL A 557 41.96 36.25 29.29
N ALA A 558 43.04 36.92 28.89
CA ALA A 558 44.17 36.29 28.18
C ALA A 558 45.50 36.42 28.96
N GLU A 559 46.43 35.49 28.78
CA GLU A 559 47.74 35.52 29.46
C GLU A 559 48.80 36.31 28.68
N ALA A 560 49.54 37.18 29.38
CA ALA A 560 50.56 38.02 28.78
C ALA A 560 51.71 37.20 28.19
N GLY A 561 52.11 37.55 26.96
CA GLY A 561 53.19 36.89 26.23
C GLY A 561 52.82 35.53 25.62
N ARG A 562 51.60 35.04 25.83
CA ARG A 562 51.13 33.78 25.23
C ARG A 562 50.07 34.03 24.15
N PRO A 563 50.16 33.35 23.00
CA PRO A 563 49.13 33.45 21.98
C PRO A 563 47.82 32.85 22.47
N PHE A 564 46.70 33.38 22.00
CA PHE A 564 45.37 32.86 22.32
C PHE A 564 44.49 32.84 21.08
N GLU A 565 43.55 31.90 21.06
CA GLU A 565 42.64 31.69 19.93
C GLU A 565 41.37 32.52 20.09
N VAL A 566 40.82 32.91 18.95
CA VAL A 566 39.56 33.65 18.84
C VAL A 566 38.70 33.01 17.75
N GLY A 567 37.38 33.06 17.94
CA GLY A 567 36.41 32.60 16.95
C GLY A 567 35.84 33.79 16.19
N ILE A 568 35.97 33.81 14.87
CA ILE A 568 35.44 34.88 14.02
C ILE A 568 34.23 34.33 13.29
N TYR A 569 33.05 34.85 13.59
CA TYR A 569 31.80 34.47 12.93
C TYR A 569 31.53 35.43 11.79
N LEU A 570 31.59 34.90 10.58
CA LEU A 570 31.44 35.65 9.36
C LEU A 570 30.12 35.26 8.70
N GLY A 571 29.31 36.27 8.39
CA GLY A 571 28.08 36.09 7.66
C GLY A 571 28.29 36.45 6.20
N TYR A 572 27.51 35.84 5.32
CA TYR A 572 27.50 36.20 3.93
C TYR A 572 26.09 36.12 3.36
N GLN A 573 25.64 37.21 2.77
CA GLN A 573 24.31 37.35 2.19
C GLN A 573 24.48 38.00 0.83
N ASN A 574 24.25 37.20 -0.19
CA ASN A 574 24.17 37.69 -1.55
C ASN A 574 22.84 37.28 -2.19
N ASN A 575 22.40 38.08 -3.15
CA ASN A 575 21.43 37.69 -4.17
C ASN A 575 22.13 37.30 -5.49
N LEU A 576 23.46 37.17 -5.48
CA LEU A 576 24.32 36.73 -6.60
C LEU A 576 24.46 35.20 -6.72
N GLY A 577 23.88 34.41 -5.83
CA GLY A 577 23.90 32.95 -5.93
C GLY A 577 25.21 32.27 -5.55
N GLN A 578 26.16 32.98 -4.92
CA GLN A 578 27.42 32.40 -4.45
C GLN A 578 27.21 31.70 -3.09
N ASP A 579 27.51 30.41 -3.01
CA ASP A 579 27.40 29.64 -1.76
C ASP A 579 28.60 29.83 -0.83
N GLU A 580 29.66 30.43 -1.34
CA GLU A 580 30.76 30.93 -0.55
C GLU A 580 31.32 32.20 -1.21
N ILE A 581 31.81 33.14 -0.40
CA ILE A 581 32.58 34.29 -0.87
C ILE A 581 33.97 34.24 -0.30
N ARG A 582 34.95 34.58 -1.11
CA ARG A 582 36.31 34.77 -0.64
C ARG A 582 36.51 36.24 -0.36
N VAL A 583 36.61 36.58 0.92
CA VAL A 583 36.93 37.94 1.34
C VAL A 583 38.31 37.98 1.96
N SER A 584 38.95 39.14 1.85
CA SER A 584 40.14 39.42 2.63
C SER A 584 39.69 39.66 4.07
N LEU A 585 40.05 38.77 4.99
CA LEU A 585 39.86 38.95 6.43
C LEU A 585 41.17 39.36 7.08
N ARG A 586 41.12 40.41 7.89
CA ARG A 586 42.23 40.80 8.75
C ARG A 586 41.79 40.73 10.21
N LEU A 587 42.52 39.94 10.98
CA LEU A 587 42.43 39.89 12.44
C LEU A 587 43.68 40.55 13.03
N TRP A 588 43.49 41.50 13.94
CA TRP A 588 44.61 42.19 14.59
C TRP A 588 44.22 42.75 15.95
N ALA A 589 45.23 43.16 16.72
CA ALA A 589 45.07 43.74 18.04
C ALA A 589 45.73 45.11 18.13
N ARG A 590 45.14 46.02 18.91
CA ARG A 590 45.73 47.34 19.22
C ARG A 590 45.53 47.71 20.69
N PRO A 591 46.39 48.55 21.27
CA PRO A 591 46.11 49.11 22.59
C PRO A 591 44.83 49.95 22.52
N ALA A 592 44.02 49.94 23.58
CA ALA A 592 42.74 50.65 23.61
C ALA A 592 42.84 52.17 23.36
N GLY A 593 44.05 52.75 23.47
CA GLY A 593 44.35 54.16 23.14
C GLY A 593 44.49 54.47 21.64
N GLY A 594 44.35 53.47 20.78
CA GLY A 594 44.35 53.63 19.32
C GLY A 594 45.73 53.46 18.67
N ALA A 595 45.76 52.63 17.63
CA ALA A 595 46.87 52.50 16.68
C ALA A 595 46.28 52.22 15.29
N SER A 596 46.99 52.63 14.24
CA SER A 596 46.60 52.33 12.86
C SER A 596 46.74 50.83 12.56
N PRO A 597 45.87 50.27 11.72
CA PRO A 597 45.99 48.88 11.30
C PRO A 597 47.34 48.62 10.61
N PRO A 598 47.94 47.45 10.81
CA PRO A 598 49.14 47.05 10.08
C PRO A 598 48.82 46.92 8.57
N PRO A 599 49.62 47.53 7.69
CA PRO A 599 49.43 47.40 6.24
C PRO A 599 49.72 45.96 5.81
N ASP A 600 48.87 45.43 4.92
CA ASP A 600 49.10 44.21 4.15
C ASP A 600 49.03 42.84 4.87
N VAL A 601 48.33 42.73 6.01
CA VAL A 601 48.07 41.44 6.68
C VAL A 601 46.62 41.00 6.49
N TRP A 602 46.20 40.88 5.23
CA TRP A 602 44.89 40.34 4.87
C TRP A 602 45.03 38.87 4.51
N GLN A 603 44.21 38.03 5.11
CA GLN A 603 44.13 36.62 4.80
C GLN A 603 42.85 36.37 4.02
N MET A 604 42.98 35.79 2.83
CA MET A 604 41.80 35.32 2.10
C MET A 604 41.14 34.20 2.87
N VAL A 605 39.89 34.40 3.24
CA VAL A 605 39.06 33.40 3.88
C VAL A 605 37.79 33.21 3.07
N THR A 606 37.31 31.97 3.08
CA THR A 606 36.05 31.61 2.47
C THR A 606 34.93 31.72 3.50
N ILE A 607 33.94 32.57 3.27
CA ILE A 607 32.73 32.65 4.07
C ILE A 607 31.64 31.92 3.31
N ASP A 608 31.16 30.82 3.87
CA ASP A 608 30.09 30.03 3.29
C ASP A 608 28.75 30.70 3.62
N LYS A 609 27.80 30.67 2.68
CA LYS A 609 26.46 31.26 2.79
C LYS A 609 25.57 30.35 3.63
N VAL A 610 25.86 30.27 4.94
CA VAL A 610 25.13 29.43 5.90
C VAL A 610 24.19 30.27 6.79
N PRO A 611 23.06 29.71 7.30
CA PRO A 611 22.00 30.48 7.97
C PRO A 611 22.39 31.19 9.27
N CYS A 612 23.49 30.78 9.92
CA CYS A 612 23.95 31.38 11.17
C CYS A 612 25.19 32.24 10.95
N CYS A 613 26.34 31.65 10.58
CA CYS A 613 27.61 32.26 10.11
C CYS A 613 28.66 31.15 9.87
N SER A 614 29.69 31.37 9.04
CA SER A 614 30.90 30.55 8.99
C SER A 614 31.87 30.95 10.09
N LEU A 615 32.23 30.01 10.96
CA LEU A 615 33.24 30.21 11.99
C LEU A 615 34.65 30.02 11.41
N LYS A 616 35.50 31.03 11.50
CA LYS A 616 36.94 30.91 11.23
C LYS A 616 37.74 31.07 12.51
N PRO A 617 38.62 30.11 12.83
CA PRO A 617 39.54 30.28 13.94
C PRO A 617 40.60 31.31 13.58
N GLY A 618 40.95 32.17 14.52
CA GLY A 618 42.08 33.08 14.43
C GLY A 618 42.95 32.97 15.67
N THR A 619 44.20 33.40 15.57
CA THR A 619 45.13 33.41 16.71
C THR A 619 45.77 34.78 16.83
N ILE A 620 45.67 35.38 18.02
CA ILE A 620 46.37 36.61 18.35
C ILE A 620 47.72 36.23 18.99
N PRO A 621 48.86 36.75 18.49
CA PRO A 621 50.15 36.49 19.09
C PRO A 621 50.22 37.09 20.49
N GLY A 622 51.09 36.54 21.35
CA GLY A 622 51.18 36.94 22.75
C GLY A 622 51.33 38.45 22.95
N LEU A 623 50.32 39.05 23.59
CA LEU A 623 50.25 40.48 23.86
C LEU A 623 50.88 40.80 25.22
N SER A 624 51.37 42.03 25.40
CA SER A 624 51.83 42.48 26.72
C SER A 624 50.64 42.75 27.65
N ALA A 625 50.86 42.66 28.96
CA ALA A 625 49.81 42.89 29.94
C ALA A 625 49.16 44.29 29.80
N GLY A 626 47.84 44.35 29.93
CA GLY A 626 47.02 45.55 29.76
C GLY A 626 45.74 45.31 28.96
N THR A 627 44.97 46.38 28.69
CA THR A 627 43.72 46.30 27.93
C THR A 627 43.96 46.51 26.43
N TRP A 628 43.49 45.56 25.65
CA TRP A 628 43.63 45.54 24.19
C TRP A 628 42.27 45.47 23.50
N GLU A 629 42.19 46.06 22.31
CA GLU A 629 41.07 45.90 21.39
C GLU A 629 41.48 44.91 20.30
N ILE A 630 40.71 43.83 20.18
CA ILE A 630 40.82 42.86 19.10
C ILE A 630 39.82 43.24 18.02
N VAL A 631 40.31 43.35 16.80
CA VAL A 631 39.56 43.82 15.64
C VAL A 631 39.57 42.71 14.60
N ALA A 632 38.38 42.28 14.21
CA ALA A 632 38.17 41.49 13.02
C ALA A 632 37.46 42.38 12.01
N GLU A 633 38.05 42.49 10.83
CA GLU A 633 37.47 43.24 9.73
C GLU A 633 37.70 42.51 8.42
N ILE A 634 36.73 42.62 7.53
CA ILE A 634 36.82 42.11 6.17
C ILE A 634 36.91 43.28 5.19
N ASP A 635 37.61 43.05 4.10
CA ASP A 635 37.70 43.97 2.98
C ASP A 635 37.17 43.26 1.76
N TYR A 636 36.04 43.75 1.29
CA TYR A 636 35.40 43.31 0.06
C TYR A 636 34.90 44.56 -0.68
N PRO A 637 35.57 44.95 -1.79
CA PRO A 637 35.29 46.20 -2.48
C PRO A 637 33.87 46.29 -3.07
N GLU A 638 33.27 45.15 -3.39
CA GLU A 638 31.94 45.05 -4.00
C GLU A 638 30.82 44.90 -2.96
N ASP A 639 31.15 44.98 -1.66
CA ASP A 639 30.15 44.94 -0.59
C ASP A 639 29.23 46.16 -0.66
N THR A 640 27.92 45.92 -0.65
CA THR A 640 26.93 46.98 -0.76
C THR A 640 26.56 47.61 0.61
N ARG A 641 27.03 47.04 1.73
CA ARG A 641 26.87 47.55 3.11
C ARG A 641 28.19 47.54 3.93
N PRO A 642 29.24 48.27 3.51
CA PRO A 642 30.57 48.20 4.11
C PRO A 642 30.66 48.58 5.59
N GLU A 643 29.63 49.21 6.17
CA GLU A 643 29.57 49.53 7.60
C GLU A 643 29.51 48.30 8.52
N ASN A 644 29.12 47.13 8.00
CA ASN A 644 28.97 45.89 8.77
C ASN A 644 30.24 45.00 8.75
N ASN A 645 31.27 45.41 8.01
CA ASN A 645 32.48 44.61 7.76
C ASN A 645 33.46 44.57 8.94
N ARG A 646 33.12 45.16 10.09
CA ARG A 646 34.05 45.29 11.20
C ARG A 646 33.39 45.11 12.56
N VAL A 647 34.02 44.27 13.39
CA VAL A 647 33.67 44.10 14.81
C VAL A 647 34.90 44.31 15.68
N ILE A 648 34.71 44.99 16.81
CA ILE A 648 35.74 45.24 17.82
C ILE A 648 35.29 44.65 19.16
N ARG A 649 36.20 43.96 19.84
CA ARG A 649 36.02 43.44 21.21
C ARG A 649 37.21 43.78 22.10
N ARG A 650 36.96 44.01 23.38
CA ARG A 650 38.01 44.33 24.37
C ARG A 650 38.39 43.08 25.14
N VAL A 651 39.69 42.91 25.35
CA VAL A 651 40.29 41.82 26.14
C VAL A 651 41.29 42.40 27.12
N GLU A 652 41.26 41.91 28.35
CA GLU A 652 42.26 42.21 29.36
C GLU A 652 43.32 41.11 29.41
N VAL A 653 44.59 41.51 29.26
CA VAL A 653 45.73 40.58 29.23
C VAL A 653 46.48 40.66 30.55
N LEU A 654 46.53 39.54 31.29
CA LEU A 654 47.10 39.43 32.64
C LEU A 654 48.38 38.58 32.63
N SER A 655 49.37 38.90 33.46
CA SER A 655 50.59 38.08 33.54
C SER A 655 50.34 36.77 34.30
N SER A 656 50.68 35.62 33.68
CA SER A 656 50.51 34.31 34.32
C SER A 656 51.49 34.13 35.48
N LYS A 657 50.98 33.91 36.70
CA LYS A 657 51.75 33.38 37.83
C LYS A 657 51.65 31.83 37.83
N PRO A 658 52.70 31.08 38.22
CA PRO A 658 52.65 29.61 38.18
C PRO A 658 51.62 29.03 39.17
N VAL A 659 50.97 27.94 38.78
CA VAL A 659 49.92 27.22 39.54
C VAL A 659 50.46 26.64 40.85
N GLU A 660 49.75 26.91 41.96
CA GLU A 660 49.71 26.04 43.14
C GLU A 660 48.25 25.76 43.53
N VAL A 661 47.92 24.45 43.56
CA VAL A 661 47.15 23.70 44.57
C VAL A 661 45.79 24.22 45.09
N GLY A 662 44.80 23.30 45.08
CA GLY A 662 43.63 23.30 45.98
C GLY A 662 42.33 23.62 45.26
N GLY A 663 41.27 22.82 45.32
CA GLY A 663 40.63 22.30 46.53
C GLY A 663 39.23 22.93 46.62
N PRO A 664 38.20 22.18 47.03
CA PRO A 664 36.80 22.35 46.61
C PRO A 664 36.06 23.45 47.38
N GLU A 665 35.00 24.03 46.81
CA GLU A 665 33.71 24.34 47.47
C GLU A 665 32.80 25.26 46.62
N GLY A 666 31.56 24.79 46.36
CA GLY A 666 30.37 25.35 47.03
C GLY A 666 29.56 26.50 46.39
N GLY A 667 28.28 26.20 46.08
CA GLY A 667 27.11 27.11 46.25
C GLY A 667 26.55 27.74 44.97
N ALA A 668 25.47 27.24 44.35
CA ALA A 668 24.03 27.40 44.69
C ALA A 668 23.51 28.85 44.46
N ILE A 669 22.43 29.11 43.69
CA ILE A 669 20.98 28.98 44.01
C ILE A 669 20.19 29.38 42.70
N THR A 670 19.43 28.51 41.99
CA THR A 670 17.94 28.27 41.95
C THR A 670 17.05 29.52 41.85
N ASP A 671 16.08 29.66 40.93
CA ASP A 671 14.86 28.85 40.70
C ASP A 671 14.67 28.27 39.29
#